data_AF-A0A369UUD5-F1
#
_entry.id   AF-A0A369UUD5-F1
#
_cell.length_a   1.000
_cell.length_b   1.000
_cell.length_c   1.000
_cell.angle_alpha   90.00
_cell.angle_beta   90.00
_cell.angle_gamma   90.00
#
_symmetry.space_group_name_H-M   'P 1'
#
loop_
_entity.id
_entity.type
_entity.pdbx_description
1 polymer ?
#
loop_
_entity_poly.entity_id
_entity_poly.type
_entity_poly.pdbx_seq_one_letter_code
_entity_poly.pdbx_strand_id
1 'polypeptide(L)'
;MLIVLDNCEHVVDAAARLTEELLARCPHLTVLATSREPLGVPGESLRPVEPLSEPAALRLLADRGAAARPGFRTDADEDTAAACAEICRRLDGLPLAIELAAARLRMLTPRQIADRLDDRFRLLSSGSRTVLPRQQTLRAVVDWSWDLLDADEREVLGRLSVFAGGCDLTAAEAVCGPAALDALGSLVDKSLVVAAPVTDRQTGEGMRYRLLETVAEYAGERLAETGGRAAAERAHLTHYREFARTTDPLLRGPHQLAAIERLEREYENLRTALRHAIAERDEQEALSLSLSLVWYWQMRDLRVEARNWFVEIMALGPDPFAEPVRPARPVWERCTAAPPPMTGETLAEARRGVHLAHLACMDTELDAWQRPAAQSKLRVIAATYEPGMPQTCRSPGVLWFFAVLLAGDVERLREIQDATVRTCRETPGYEWELAGTLQMRANMLANRTDWAGDATRDADESLEIYGRLGDAWGMAEALSGRAEARERTGEFQLAAADYRAAAEHAERLGAHAQVDVLDARLGSVLVEAGEPEEGERILRDVIERTRGTGHNGALPAARLHLAGWLGMTGRTAEAGEQLRLLREEFSIAHFVVFDAFILSAEAWLATLEDRHEECLAKARRSLERVDDPLSAAIAPHMGSSFLTIAAMALARVDGGRRAADGARCIGAADALLPAGHVAYGMERDARLWAVERVRAVLGAEAYEAAYTEGGGLSLEEAAALV
;
A
#
# COMPACT_ATOMS: atom_id res chain seq x y z
N MET A 1 60.21 -8.51 11.94
CA MET A 1 59.89 -8.25 13.36
C MET A 1 58.50 -7.63 13.41
N LEU A 2 57.63 -8.02 14.35
CA LEU A 2 56.29 -7.45 14.49
C LEU A 2 56.19 -6.68 15.81
N ILE A 3 55.78 -5.43 15.75
CA ILE A 3 55.40 -4.63 16.93
C ILE A 3 53.88 -4.45 16.89
N VAL A 4 53.22 -4.71 18.01
CA VAL A 4 51.79 -4.43 18.19
C VAL A 4 51.64 -3.20 19.07
N LEU A 5 51.00 -2.16 18.54
CA LEU A 5 50.65 -0.96 19.29
C LEU A 5 49.15 -1.00 19.56
N ASP A 6 48.75 -1.22 20.81
CA ASP A 6 47.35 -1.40 21.16
C ASP A 6 46.74 -0.09 21.69
N ASN A 7 45.51 0.23 21.28
CA ASN A 7 44.67 1.32 21.79
C ASN A 7 45.31 2.72 21.58
N CYS A 8 45.75 3.01 20.36
CA CYS A 8 46.51 4.23 20.04
C CYS A 8 45.67 5.51 20.00
N GLU A 9 44.34 5.44 20.01
CA GLU A 9 43.41 6.58 19.80
C GLU A 9 43.56 7.76 20.77
N HIS A 10 44.25 7.59 21.91
CA HIS A 10 44.52 8.68 22.87
C HIS A 10 45.86 9.38 22.67
N VAL A 11 46.71 8.79 21.83
CA VAL A 11 48.09 9.21 21.61
C VAL A 11 48.47 9.09 20.13
N VAL A 12 47.49 9.22 19.23
CA VAL A 12 47.65 8.93 17.79
C VAL A 12 48.84 9.66 17.20
N ASP A 13 48.97 10.95 17.47
CA ASP A 13 50.12 11.75 17.03
C ASP A 13 51.47 11.20 17.52
N ALA A 14 51.54 10.74 18.76
CA ALA A 14 52.77 10.20 19.34
C ALA A 14 53.07 8.79 18.80
N ALA A 15 52.03 7.97 18.62
CA ALA A 15 52.12 6.65 18.02
C ALA A 15 52.52 6.73 16.55
N ALA A 16 52.01 7.72 15.80
CA ALA A 16 52.32 7.97 14.41
C ALA A 16 53.79 8.37 14.24
N ARG A 17 54.26 9.36 15.01
CA ARG A 17 55.68 9.78 15.01
C ARG A 17 56.63 8.63 15.35
N LEU A 18 56.29 7.83 16.37
CA LEU A 18 57.08 6.66 16.75
C LEU A 18 57.11 5.61 15.63
N THR A 19 55.95 5.33 15.03
CA THR A 19 55.82 4.34 13.95
C THR A 19 56.61 4.76 12.72
N GLU A 20 56.51 6.03 12.32
CA GLU A 20 57.28 6.60 11.20
C GLU A 20 58.79 6.47 11.42
N GLU A 21 59.29 6.87 12.60
CA GLU A 21 60.71 6.82 12.93
C GLU A 21 61.26 5.37 12.95
N LEU A 22 60.46 4.42 13.45
CA LEU A 22 60.83 3.00 13.48
C LEU A 22 60.82 2.37 12.10
N LEU A 23 59.80 2.64 11.28
CA LEU A 23 59.72 2.11 9.92
C LEU A 23 60.83 2.66 9.02
N ALA A 24 61.22 3.92 9.20
CA ALA A 24 62.32 4.53 8.45
C ALA A 24 63.70 3.89 8.74
N ARG A 25 63.91 3.39 9.97
CA ARG A 25 65.21 2.83 10.40
C ARG A 25 65.28 1.30 10.36
N CYS A 26 64.14 0.63 10.24
CA CYS A 26 64.04 -0.84 10.32
C CYS A 26 63.28 -1.43 9.10
N PRO A 27 63.97 -1.75 7.99
CA PRO A 27 63.33 -2.15 6.72
C PRO A 27 62.58 -3.51 6.75
N HIS A 28 62.66 -4.28 7.84
CA HIS A 28 61.94 -5.54 8.03
C HIS A 28 60.98 -5.51 9.23
N LEU A 29 60.67 -4.32 9.73
CA LEU A 29 59.68 -4.12 10.78
C LEU A 29 58.28 -4.03 10.17
N THR A 30 57.34 -4.75 10.75
CA THR A 30 55.90 -4.59 10.55
C THR A 30 55.30 -4.06 11.84
N VAL A 31 54.45 -3.05 11.75
CA VAL A 31 53.69 -2.53 12.89
C VAL A 31 52.22 -2.88 12.67
N LEU A 32 51.59 -3.51 13.65
CA LEU A 32 50.14 -3.70 13.72
C LEU A 32 49.63 -2.78 14.83
N ALA A 33 48.93 -1.72 14.45
CA ALA A 33 48.32 -0.82 15.42
C ALA A 33 46.81 -1.10 15.52
N THR A 34 46.27 -1.07 16.73
CA THR A 34 44.83 -0.94 16.97
C THR A 34 44.58 0.51 17.42
N SER A 35 43.62 1.15 16.77
CA SER A 35 43.25 2.54 16.98
C SER A 35 41.81 2.72 16.51
N ARG A 36 41.12 3.73 17.05
CA ARG A 36 39.83 4.18 16.53
C ARG A 36 39.95 5.18 15.40
N GLU A 37 41.14 5.66 15.08
CA GLU A 37 41.37 6.53 13.92
C GLU A 37 42.72 6.19 13.28
N PRO A 38 42.88 6.42 11.96
CA PRO A 38 44.14 6.18 11.25
C PRO A 38 45.34 6.84 11.94
N LEU A 39 46.51 6.21 11.91
CA LEU A 39 47.73 6.89 12.36
C LEU A 39 48.22 7.92 11.34
N GLY A 40 47.80 7.81 10.08
CA GLY A 40 48.14 8.76 9.02
C GLY A 40 49.60 8.68 8.56
N VAL A 41 50.26 7.53 8.77
CA VAL A 41 51.68 7.34 8.44
C VAL A 41 51.87 6.78 7.01
N PRO A 42 52.96 7.15 6.31
CA PRO A 42 53.22 6.62 4.97
C PRO A 42 53.29 5.08 4.93
N GLY A 43 52.51 4.47 4.02
CA GLY A 43 52.44 3.01 3.88
C GLY A 43 51.44 2.32 4.82
N GLU A 44 50.61 3.08 5.54
CA GLU A 44 49.51 2.54 6.34
C GLU A 44 48.46 1.84 5.46
N SER A 45 48.05 0.64 5.88
CA SER A 45 46.93 -0.10 5.30
C SER A 45 45.87 -0.29 6.37
N LEU A 46 44.72 0.37 6.19
CA LEU A 46 43.61 0.30 7.14
C LEU A 46 42.84 -1.01 6.98
N ARG A 47 42.51 -1.62 8.11
CA ARG A 47 41.62 -2.80 8.17
C ARG A 47 40.49 -2.52 9.16
N PRO A 48 39.38 -1.92 8.70
CA PRO A 48 38.20 -1.72 9.54
C PRO A 48 37.73 -3.05 10.14
N VAL A 49 37.44 -3.03 11.44
CA VAL A 49 36.90 -4.19 12.15
C VAL A 49 35.40 -4.01 12.25
N GLU A 50 34.69 -4.59 11.28
CA GLU A 50 33.23 -4.56 11.23
C GLU A 50 32.60 -5.30 12.44
N PRO A 51 31.36 -4.94 12.83
CA PRO A 51 30.60 -5.74 13.78
C PRO A 51 30.43 -7.19 13.33
N LEU A 52 30.12 -8.09 14.27
CA LEU A 52 29.96 -9.50 13.93
C LEU A 52 28.75 -9.71 13.01
N SER A 53 28.97 -10.45 11.91
CA SER A 53 27.86 -11.00 11.11
C SER A 53 26.89 -11.78 12.00
N GLU A 54 25.60 -11.81 11.66
CA GLU A 54 24.58 -12.49 12.46
C GLU A 54 24.95 -13.94 12.85
N PRO A 55 25.48 -14.81 11.95
CA PRO A 55 25.89 -16.15 12.36
C PRO A 55 27.02 -16.16 13.40
N ALA A 56 27.95 -15.20 13.32
CA ALA A 56 29.05 -15.07 14.27
C ALA A 56 28.58 -14.47 15.61
N ALA A 57 27.65 -13.51 15.57
CA ALA A 57 27.02 -12.94 16.75
C ALA A 57 26.20 -14.00 17.53
N LEU A 58 25.41 -14.80 16.82
CA LEU A 58 24.67 -15.93 17.39
C LEU A 58 25.60 -16.97 18.00
N ARG A 59 26.71 -17.30 17.34
CA ARG A 59 27.73 -18.20 17.90
C ARG A 59 28.35 -17.65 19.18
N LEU A 60 28.70 -16.36 19.21
CA LEU A 60 29.22 -15.72 20.42
C LEU A 60 28.19 -15.75 21.55
N LEU A 61 26.92 -15.47 21.26
CA LEU A 61 25.83 -15.54 22.23
C LEU A 61 25.62 -16.97 22.75
N ALA A 62 25.72 -17.99 21.88
CA ALA A 62 25.64 -19.38 22.26
C ALA A 62 26.79 -19.78 23.21
N ASP A 63 28.03 -19.47 22.83
CA ASP A 63 29.22 -19.81 23.63
C ASP A 63 29.19 -19.15 25.01
N ARG A 64 28.90 -17.84 25.04
CA ARG A 64 28.86 -17.04 26.28
C ARG A 64 27.62 -17.34 27.10
N GLY A 65 26.49 -17.60 26.45
CA GLY A 65 25.24 -17.98 27.09
C GLY A 65 25.32 -19.34 27.75
N ALA A 66 25.95 -20.33 27.12
CA ALA A 66 26.21 -21.64 27.73
C ALA A 66 27.13 -21.55 28.96
N ALA A 67 28.11 -20.65 28.93
CA ALA A 67 28.96 -20.35 30.08
C ALA A 67 28.22 -19.61 31.22
N ALA A 68 27.18 -18.85 30.91
CA ALA A 68 26.36 -18.15 31.89
C ALA A 68 25.23 -19.03 32.46
N ARG A 69 24.58 -19.83 31.63
CA ARG A 69 23.49 -20.77 31.96
C ARG A 69 23.78 -22.13 31.30
N PRO A 70 24.23 -23.13 32.08
CA PRO A 70 24.49 -24.47 31.54
C PRO A 70 23.28 -25.04 30.80
N GLY A 71 23.52 -25.63 29.62
CA GLY A 71 22.48 -26.20 28.75
C GLY A 71 21.74 -25.18 27.86
N PHE A 72 22.09 -23.89 27.92
CA PHE A 72 21.56 -22.90 26.98
C PHE A 72 22.02 -23.20 25.55
N ARG A 73 21.07 -23.11 24.62
CA ARG A 73 21.29 -23.25 23.17
C ARG A 73 20.45 -22.18 22.46
N THR A 74 21.04 -21.50 21.49
CA THR A 74 20.33 -20.48 20.68
C THR A 74 19.31 -21.11 19.72
N ASP A 75 19.43 -22.41 19.44
CA ASP A 75 18.59 -23.18 18.52
C ASP A 75 17.67 -24.19 19.25
N ALA A 76 17.36 -23.94 20.53
CA ALA A 76 16.57 -24.88 21.33
C ALA A 76 15.13 -25.06 20.82
N ASP A 77 14.51 -23.97 20.37
CA ASP A 77 13.17 -23.88 19.80
C ASP A 77 13.06 -22.59 18.94
N GLU A 78 12.00 -22.49 18.12
CA GLU A 78 11.81 -21.35 17.19
C GLU A 78 11.72 -20.00 17.91
N ASP A 79 11.02 -19.93 19.04
CA ASP A 79 10.84 -18.69 19.81
C ASP A 79 12.17 -18.20 20.40
N THR A 80 13.00 -19.12 20.89
CA THR A 80 14.34 -18.86 21.42
C THR A 80 15.29 -18.43 20.31
N ALA A 81 15.24 -19.08 19.15
CA ALA A 81 16.03 -18.71 17.98
C ALA A 81 15.69 -17.30 17.50
N ALA A 82 14.40 -16.99 17.38
CA ALA A 82 13.92 -15.67 17.02
C ALA A 82 14.35 -14.60 18.04
N ALA A 83 14.24 -14.88 19.34
CA ALA A 83 14.69 -13.96 20.39
C ALA A 83 16.20 -13.73 20.38
N CYS A 84 17.00 -14.78 20.14
CA CYS A 84 18.46 -14.66 20.07
C CYS A 84 18.93 -13.87 18.84
N ALA A 85 18.29 -14.08 17.69
CA ALA A 85 18.52 -13.30 16.47
C ALA A 85 18.16 -11.83 16.71
N GLU A 86 17.02 -11.56 17.34
CA GLU A 86 16.60 -10.21 17.71
C GLU A 86 17.60 -9.53 18.65
N ILE A 87 18.10 -10.21 19.69
CA ILE A 87 19.14 -9.68 20.59
C ILE A 87 20.40 -9.32 19.79
N CYS A 88 20.90 -10.24 18.94
CA CYS A 88 22.13 -9.99 18.18
C CYS A 88 21.99 -8.80 17.23
N ARG A 89 20.82 -8.67 16.58
CA ARG A 89 20.47 -7.56 15.71
C ARG A 89 20.40 -6.23 16.47
N ARG A 90 19.66 -6.19 17.59
CA ARG A 90 19.49 -4.98 18.41
C ARG A 90 20.76 -4.54 19.15
N LEU A 91 21.73 -5.43 19.31
CA LEU A 91 23.05 -5.13 19.84
C LEU A 91 24.09 -4.87 18.74
N ASP A 92 23.63 -4.65 17.50
CA ASP A 92 24.43 -4.29 16.33
C ASP A 92 25.58 -5.28 16.02
N GLY A 93 25.51 -6.53 16.47
CA GLY A 93 26.63 -7.47 16.34
C GLY A 93 27.87 -7.09 17.16
N LEU A 94 27.77 -6.14 18.11
CA LEU A 94 28.89 -5.69 18.94
C LEU A 94 29.30 -6.79 19.93
N PRO A 95 30.53 -7.35 19.84
CA PRO A 95 30.94 -8.47 20.66
C PRO A 95 30.75 -8.25 22.16
N LEU A 96 31.12 -7.06 22.66
CA LEU A 96 31.00 -6.73 24.07
C LEU A 96 29.54 -6.66 24.54
N ALA A 97 28.66 -6.06 23.73
CA ALA A 97 27.24 -5.95 24.06
C ALA A 97 26.60 -7.34 24.16
N ILE A 98 26.93 -8.22 23.21
CA ILE A 98 26.48 -9.61 23.18
C ILE A 98 26.97 -10.37 24.43
N GLU A 99 28.22 -10.16 24.85
CA GLU A 99 28.75 -10.77 26.08
C GLU A 99 28.02 -10.28 27.34
N LEU A 100 27.70 -8.99 27.42
CA LEU A 100 26.93 -8.42 28.53
C LEU A 100 25.50 -8.97 28.56
N ALA A 101 24.86 -9.12 27.41
CA ALA A 101 23.53 -9.73 27.30
C ALA A 101 23.57 -11.22 27.67
N ALA A 102 24.57 -11.96 27.21
CA ALA A 102 24.77 -13.36 27.55
C ALA A 102 24.90 -13.57 29.07
N ALA A 103 25.56 -12.64 29.78
CA ALA A 103 25.66 -12.69 31.24
C ALA A 103 24.29 -12.56 31.96
N ARG A 104 23.28 -11.93 31.33
CA ARG A 104 21.92 -11.80 31.87
C ARG A 104 21.08 -13.07 31.76
N LEU A 105 21.49 -14.05 30.95
CA LEU A 105 20.80 -15.33 30.81
C LEU A 105 20.75 -16.17 32.10
N ARG A 106 21.51 -15.77 33.13
CA ARG A 106 21.44 -16.32 34.49
C ARG A 106 20.12 -16.02 35.20
N MET A 107 19.47 -14.92 34.83
CA MET A 107 18.28 -14.39 35.52
C MET A 107 17.09 -14.14 34.58
N LEU A 108 17.34 -13.97 33.28
CA LEU A 108 16.33 -13.64 32.28
C LEU A 108 16.34 -14.66 31.14
N THR A 109 15.18 -14.91 30.54
CA THR A 109 15.09 -15.66 29.28
C THR A 109 15.53 -14.76 28.10
N PRO A 110 15.90 -15.34 26.94
CA PRO A 110 16.21 -14.56 25.74
C PRO A 110 15.10 -13.57 25.37
N ARG A 111 13.83 -14.00 25.34
CA ARG A 111 12.69 -13.11 25.07
C ARG A 111 12.62 -11.95 26.07
N GLN A 112 12.77 -12.24 27.37
CA GLN A 112 12.80 -11.21 28.42
C GLN A 112 13.97 -10.22 28.29
N ILE A 113 15.09 -10.63 27.71
CA ILE A 113 16.21 -9.73 27.40
C ILE A 113 15.83 -8.87 26.21
N ALA A 114 15.35 -9.46 25.11
CA ALA A 114 14.91 -8.74 23.91
C ALA A 114 13.88 -7.65 24.22
N ASP A 115 12.85 -7.98 25.01
CA ASP A 115 11.77 -7.06 25.42
C ASP A 115 12.27 -5.88 26.28
N ARG A 116 13.47 -5.98 26.86
CA ARG A 116 14.06 -4.95 27.74
C ARG A 116 15.20 -4.18 27.10
N LEU A 117 15.54 -4.47 25.84
CA LEU A 117 16.60 -3.77 25.12
C LEU A 117 16.23 -2.32 24.75
N ASP A 118 14.99 -1.89 24.97
CA ASP A 118 14.59 -0.48 24.86
C ASP A 118 15.27 0.41 25.92
N ASP A 119 15.74 -0.18 27.03
CA ASP A 119 16.54 0.49 28.08
C ASP A 119 17.87 -0.28 28.26
N ARG A 120 18.58 -0.52 27.15
CA ARG A 120 19.76 -1.40 27.10
C ARG A 120 20.89 -0.93 28.00
N PHE A 121 21.05 0.38 28.22
CA PHE A 121 22.09 0.91 29.09
C PHE A 121 21.85 0.55 30.56
N ARG A 122 20.59 0.55 31.01
CA ARG A 122 20.23 0.10 32.35
C ARG A 122 20.32 -1.42 32.46
N LEU A 123 19.88 -2.14 31.42
CA LEU A 123 19.94 -3.61 31.37
C LEU A 123 21.38 -4.13 31.38
N LEU A 124 22.32 -3.47 30.67
CA LEU A 124 23.71 -3.92 30.46
C LEU A 124 24.72 -3.16 31.34
N SER A 125 24.30 -2.82 32.56
CA SER A 125 25.02 -2.01 33.55
C SER A 125 26.04 -2.77 34.43
N SER A 126 26.20 -4.09 34.28
CA SER A 126 27.15 -4.86 35.11
C SER A 126 27.91 -5.94 34.32
N GLY A 127 29.13 -5.62 33.90
CA GLY A 127 30.09 -6.55 33.28
C GLY A 127 31.09 -7.17 34.27
N SER A 128 32.05 -7.93 33.76
CA SER A 128 33.07 -8.60 34.59
C SER A 128 33.95 -7.59 35.34
N ARG A 129 34.14 -7.80 36.65
CA ARG A 129 34.98 -6.95 37.53
C ARG A 129 36.47 -6.98 37.18
N THR A 130 36.89 -7.86 36.28
CA THR A 130 38.29 -8.04 35.84
C THR A 130 38.66 -7.25 34.59
N VAL A 131 37.71 -6.55 33.98
CA VAL A 131 37.90 -5.73 32.77
C VAL A 131 37.98 -4.25 33.16
N LEU A 132 38.69 -3.42 32.37
CA LEU A 132 38.86 -1.99 32.63
C LEU A 132 37.51 -1.28 32.87
N PRO A 133 37.41 -0.28 33.78
CA PRO A 133 36.16 0.43 34.09
C PRO A 133 35.37 0.87 32.86
N ARG A 134 36.06 1.35 31.83
CA ARG A 134 35.50 1.79 30.54
C ARG A 134 34.83 0.68 29.71
N GLN A 135 35.12 -0.58 29.96
CA GLN A 135 34.58 -1.76 29.27
C GLN A 135 33.60 -2.56 30.16
N GLN A 136 33.30 -2.07 31.37
CA GLN A 136 32.41 -2.77 32.31
C GLN A 136 30.93 -2.62 31.96
N THR A 137 30.55 -1.58 31.21
CA THR A 137 29.17 -1.36 30.75
C THR A 137 29.17 -0.90 29.30
N LEU A 138 28.06 -1.14 28.60
CA LEU A 138 27.88 -0.63 27.25
C LEU A 138 27.93 0.91 27.22
N ARG A 139 27.35 1.56 28.25
CA ARG A 139 27.38 3.02 28.41
C ARG A 139 28.81 3.55 28.56
N ALA A 140 29.65 2.90 29.37
CA ALA A 140 31.02 3.35 29.60
C ALA A 140 31.91 3.28 28.34
N VAL A 141 31.64 2.35 27.43
CA VAL A 141 32.35 2.28 26.15
C VAL A 141 31.95 3.41 25.22
N VAL A 142 30.66 3.75 25.18
CA VAL A 142 30.14 4.84 24.36
C VAL A 142 30.51 6.21 24.94
N ASP A 143 30.43 6.38 26.27
CA ASP A 143 30.92 7.58 26.98
C ASP A 143 32.38 7.88 26.61
N TRP A 144 33.22 6.85 26.63
CA TRP A 144 34.62 6.99 26.25
C TRP A 144 34.80 7.37 24.77
N SER A 145 34.00 6.80 23.87
CA SER A 145 34.00 7.21 22.46
C SER A 145 33.57 8.65 22.29
N TRP A 146 32.56 9.09 23.03
CA TRP A 146 32.03 10.45 23.00
C TRP A 146 33.02 11.48 23.53
N ASP A 147 33.72 11.16 24.63
CA ASP A 147 34.70 12.06 25.24
C ASP A 147 35.91 12.36 24.35
N LEU A 148 36.20 11.48 23.37
CA LEU A 148 37.25 11.67 22.37
C LEU A 148 36.84 12.53 21.18
N LEU A 149 35.54 12.80 21.04
CA LEU A 149 35.04 13.63 19.96
C LEU A 149 35.28 15.10 20.25
N ASP A 150 35.57 15.87 19.21
CA ASP A 150 35.56 17.32 19.29
C ASP A 150 34.13 17.89 19.35
N ALA A 151 34.00 19.22 19.38
CA ALA A 151 32.70 19.86 19.51
C ALA A 151 31.80 19.64 18.28
N ASP A 152 32.37 19.73 17.07
CA ASP A 152 31.64 19.61 15.81
C ASP A 152 31.20 18.17 15.59
N GLU A 153 32.08 17.20 15.90
CA GLU A 153 31.77 15.78 15.86
C GLU A 153 30.66 15.38 16.82
N ARG A 154 30.67 15.90 18.07
CA ARG A 154 29.59 15.65 19.04
C ARG A 154 28.27 16.24 18.60
N GLU A 155 28.28 17.46 18.04
CA GLU A 155 27.09 18.10 17.53
C GLU A 155 26.49 17.31 16.36
N VAL A 156 27.32 16.94 15.36
CA VAL A 156 26.89 16.16 14.20
C VAL A 156 26.39 14.78 14.63
N LEU A 157 27.14 14.06 15.48
CA LEU A 157 26.74 12.74 15.97
C LEU A 157 25.41 12.81 16.74
N GLY A 158 25.25 13.82 17.60
CA GLY A 158 24.01 14.11 18.31
C GLY A 158 22.85 14.31 17.32
N ARG A 159 22.99 15.24 16.37
CA ARG A 159 21.94 15.55 15.38
C ARG A 159 21.63 14.38 14.46
N LEU A 160 22.61 13.53 14.11
CA LEU A 160 22.38 12.32 13.32
C LEU A 160 21.44 11.31 14.01
N SER A 161 21.24 11.40 15.34
CA SER A 161 20.34 10.51 16.07
C SER A 161 18.87 10.70 15.74
N VAL A 162 18.47 11.79 15.07
CA VAL A 162 17.07 12.05 14.70
C VAL A 162 16.65 11.29 13.44
N PHE A 163 17.62 10.78 12.65
CA PHE A 163 17.32 10.00 11.46
C PHE A 163 16.92 8.56 11.80
N ALA A 164 15.93 8.04 11.08
CA ALA A 164 15.52 6.65 11.14
C ALA A 164 16.11 5.90 9.94
N GLY A 165 16.97 4.91 10.19
CA GLY A 165 17.56 4.10 9.13
C GLY A 165 18.70 4.77 8.35
N GLY A 166 19.22 5.91 8.84
CA GLY A 166 20.34 6.64 8.26
C GLY A 166 19.93 7.75 7.29
N CYS A 167 20.89 8.29 6.56
CA CYS A 167 20.72 9.43 5.66
C CYS A 167 21.80 9.43 4.56
N ASP A 168 21.54 10.17 3.48
CA ASP A 168 22.59 10.56 2.54
C ASP A 168 23.32 11.83 3.02
N LEU A 169 24.35 12.26 2.29
CA LEU A 169 25.13 13.45 2.66
C LEU A 169 24.28 14.72 2.62
N THR A 170 23.39 14.89 1.63
CA THR A 170 22.55 16.08 1.49
C THR A 170 21.59 16.24 2.67
N ALA A 171 21.01 15.14 3.13
CA ALA A 171 20.18 15.10 4.33
C ALA A 171 21.00 15.39 5.59
N ALA A 172 22.21 14.80 5.71
CA ALA A 172 23.10 15.08 6.83
C ALA A 172 23.49 16.56 6.91
N GLU A 173 23.85 17.19 5.79
CA GLU A 173 24.17 18.63 5.71
C GLU A 173 22.96 19.50 6.06
N ALA A 174 21.76 19.13 5.61
CA ALA A 174 20.53 19.88 5.89
C ALA A 174 20.16 19.89 7.39
N VAL A 175 20.45 18.81 8.11
CA VAL A 175 20.10 18.66 9.54
C VAL A 175 21.26 19.06 10.46
N CYS A 176 22.48 18.68 10.10
CA CYS A 176 23.67 18.88 10.95
C CYS A 176 24.43 20.17 10.63
N GLY A 177 24.18 20.78 9.47
CA GLY A 177 24.85 22.01 9.03
C GLY A 177 26.17 21.75 8.30
N PRO A 178 26.96 22.81 8.04
CA PRO A 178 28.12 22.74 7.13
C PRO A 178 29.28 21.87 7.63
N ALA A 179 29.35 21.59 8.93
CA ALA A 179 30.37 20.70 9.51
C ALA A 179 30.10 19.21 9.22
N ALA A 180 28.93 18.86 8.65
CA ALA A 180 28.51 17.47 8.47
C ALA A 180 29.49 16.64 7.64
N LEU A 181 30.02 17.18 6.54
CA LEU A 181 30.91 16.45 5.65
C LEU A 181 32.21 16.01 6.35
N ASP A 182 32.92 16.96 6.96
CA ASP A 182 34.19 16.71 7.62
C ASP A 182 33.99 15.81 8.86
N ALA A 183 32.95 16.08 9.65
CA ALA A 183 32.62 15.27 10.83
C ALA A 183 32.20 13.84 10.46
N LEU A 184 31.45 13.63 9.37
CA LEU A 184 31.06 12.29 8.92
C LEU A 184 32.28 11.44 8.56
N GLY A 185 33.27 12.02 7.88
CA GLY A 185 34.53 11.33 7.57
C GLY A 185 35.21 10.84 8.83
N SER A 186 35.40 11.73 9.81
CA SER A 186 36.01 11.39 11.10
C SER A 186 35.18 10.39 11.92
N LEU A 187 33.85 10.53 11.95
CA LEU A 187 32.96 9.62 12.67
C LEU A 187 32.91 8.22 12.06
N VAL A 188 33.10 8.10 10.73
CA VAL A 188 33.26 6.82 10.04
C VAL A 188 34.60 6.17 10.41
N ASP A 189 35.69 6.95 10.38
CA ASP A 189 37.01 6.46 10.83
C ASP A 189 36.93 5.95 12.28
N LYS A 190 36.21 6.68 13.14
CA LYS A 190 35.93 6.34 14.55
C LYS A 190 34.90 5.23 14.76
N SER A 191 34.37 4.64 13.68
CA SER A 191 33.39 3.55 13.69
C SER A 191 32.11 3.87 14.49
N LEU A 192 31.76 5.15 14.60
CA LEU A 192 30.52 5.64 15.22
C LEU A 192 29.39 5.79 14.19
N VAL A 193 29.78 6.00 12.93
CA VAL A 193 28.92 6.03 11.76
C VAL A 193 29.36 4.90 10.82
N VAL A 194 28.41 4.14 10.31
CA VAL A 194 28.64 3.18 9.22
C VAL A 194 28.32 3.88 7.91
N ALA A 195 29.28 3.90 6.98
CA ALA A 195 29.07 4.34 5.61
C ALA A 195 28.97 3.13 4.67
N ALA A 196 27.86 3.02 3.94
CA ALA A 196 27.62 1.94 2.99
C ALA A 196 27.32 2.51 1.60
N PRO A 197 27.92 1.97 0.53
CA PRO A 197 27.57 2.36 -0.83
C PRO A 197 26.14 1.95 -1.13
N VAL A 198 25.41 2.84 -1.80
CA VAL A 198 24.05 2.61 -2.28
C VAL A 198 23.96 3.02 -3.74
N THR A 199 23.27 2.22 -4.55
CA THR A 199 23.00 2.55 -5.95
C THR A 199 21.60 3.14 -6.05
N ASP A 200 21.51 4.33 -6.64
CA ASP A 200 20.27 4.98 -6.99
C ASP A 200 20.16 5.10 -8.52
N ARG A 201 18.99 4.79 -9.09
CA ARG A 201 18.81 4.79 -10.55
C ARG A 201 18.92 6.18 -11.17
N GLN A 202 18.66 7.23 -10.39
CA GLN A 202 18.61 8.61 -10.88
C GLN A 202 19.93 9.34 -10.60
N THR A 203 20.50 9.17 -9.41
CA THR A 203 21.73 9.88 -9.00
C THR A 203 23.01 9.06 -9.13
N GLY A 204 22.91 7.74 -9.36
CA GLY A 204 24.05 6.84 -9.50
C GLY A 204 24.53 6.26 -8.17
N GLU A 205 25.84 6.10 -8.01
CA GLU A 205 26.43 5.62 -6.77
C GLU A 205 26.49 6.74 -5.72
N GLY A 206 26.01 6.45 -4.52
CA GLY A 206 26.05 7.33 -3.36
C GLY A 206 26.47 6.59 -2.09
N MET A 207 26.61 7.33 -0.99
CA MET A 207 26.90 6.77 0.33
C MET A 207 25.73 7.00 1.27
N ARG A 208 25.38 5.98 2.05
CA ARG A 208 24.42 6.08 3.15
C ARG A 208 25.16 6.00 4.48
N TYR A 209 24.91 6.97 5.34
CA TYR A 209 25.46 7.09 6.67
C TYR A 209 24.42 6.65 7.70
N ARG A 210 24.76 5.68 8.55
CA ARG A 210 23.87 5.17 9.59
C ARG A 210 24.60 5.07 10.92
N LEU A 211 23.95 5.51 11.99
CA LEU A 211 24.40 5.22 13.35
C LEU A 211 24.08 3.77 13.72
N LEU A 212 24.99 3.13 14.44
CA LEU A 212 24.67 1.89 15.17
C LEU A 212 23.58 2.20 16.21
N GLU A 213 22.64 1.28 16.43
CA GLU A 213 21.45 1.51 17.28
C GLU A 213 21.85 1.98 18.69
N THR A 214 22.90 1.38 19.26
CA THR A 214 23.44 1.76 20.57
C THR A 214 24.01 3.19 20.59
N VAL A 215 24.70 3.59 19.52
CA VAL A 215 25.29 4.94 19.39
C VAL A 215 24.19 5.97 19.16
N ALA A 216 23.17 5.65 18.37
CA ALA A 216 22.03 6.51 18.11
C ALA A 216 21.26 6.84 19.40
N GLU A 217 20.97 5.85 20.24
CA GLU A 217 20.27 6.05 21.52
C GLU A 217 21.06 6.97 22.45
N TYR A 218 22.37 6.72 22.59
CA TYR A 218 23.25 7.56 23.39
C TYR A 218 23.36 8.99 22.87
N ALA A 219 23.59 9.16 21.56
CA ALA A 219 23.71 10.46 20.93
C ALA A 219 22.40 11.26 21.06
N GLY A 220 21.25 10.60 20.98
CA GLY A 220 19.94 11.20 21.20
C GLY A 220 19.70 11.64 22.65
N GLU A 221 20.16 10.88 23.65
CA GLU A 221 20.16 11.31 25.06
C GLU A 221 21.00 12.58 25.24
N ARG A 222 22.23 12.60 24.72
CA ARG A 222 23.14 13.76 24.80
C ARG A 222 22.60 14.99 24.07
N LEU A 223 21.97 14.79 22.91
CA LEU A 223 21.32 15.88 22.17
C LEU A 223 20.14 16.46 22.97
N ALA A 224 19.40 15.64 23.71
CA ALA A 224 18.32 16.10 24.58
C ALA A 224 18.86 16.86 25.82
N GLU A 225 19.91 16.35 26.46
CA GLU A 225 20.56 17.00 27.62
C GLU A 225 21.10 18.39 27.29
N THR A 226 21.62 18.57 26.07
CA THR A 226 22.14 19.85 25.58
C THR A 226 21.05 20.78 25.03
N GLY A 227 19.79 20.33 24.95
CA GLY A 227 18.66 21.09 24.43
C GLY A 227 18.61 21.21 22.91
N GLY A 228 19.50 20.52 22.17
CA GLY A 228 19.58 20.59 20.70
C GLY A 228 18.50 19.79 19.95
N ARG A 229 17.78 18.91 20.66
CA ARG A 229 16.86 17.94 20.04
C ARG A 229 15.75 18.57 19.21
N ALA A 230 15.05 19.57 19.75
CA ALA A 230 13.94 20.22 19.05
C ALA A 230 14.38 20.90 17.74
N ALA A 231 15.56 21.53 17.73
CA ALA A 231 16.11 22.16 16.52
C ALA A 231 16.49 21.13 15.45
N ALA A 232 17.08 20.00 15.86
CA ALA A 232 17.45 18.91 14.96
C ALA A 232 16.21 18.21 14.37
N GLU A 233 15.21 17.90 15.19
CA GLU A 233 13.94 17.31 14.74
C GLU A 233 13.18 18.26 13.80
N ARG A 234 13.20 19.58 14.05
CA ARG A 234 12.63 20.57 13.14
C ARG A 234 13.35 20.63 11.79
N ALA A 235 14.69 20.58 11.79
CA ALA A 235 15.48 20.56 10.57
C ALA A 235 15.22 19.27 9.76
N HIS A 236 15.15 18.12 10.44
CA HIS A 236 14.78 16.83 9.85
C HIS A 236 13.39 16.84 9.22
N LEU A 237 12.38 17.32 9.95
CA LEU A 237 11.02 17.49 9.43
C LEU A 237 11.01 18.37 8.18
N THR A 238 11.69 19.52 8.23
CA THR A 238 11.75 20.45 7.09
C THR A 238 12.39 19.79 5.87
N HIS A 239 13.50 19.07 6.06
CA HIS A 239 14.20 18.36 5.00
C HIS A 239 13.31 17.28 4.36
N TYR A 240 12.74 16.37 5.16
CA TYR A 240 11.96 15.25 4.63
C TYR A 240 10.58 15.66 4.10
N ARG A 241 10.00 16.76 4.59
CA ARG A 241 8.83 17.36 3.96
C ARG A 241 9.17 17.94 2.60
N GLU A 242 10.29 18.64 2.44
CA GLU A 242 10.72 19.12 1.11
C GLU A 242 11.11 17.96 0.17
N PHE A 243 11.73 16.92 0.69
CA PHE A 243 12.00 15.69 -0.06
C PHE A 243 10.72 15.07 -0.61
N ALA A 244 9.69 14.86 0.21
CA ALA A 244 8.40 14.33 -0.24
C ALA A 244 7.74 15.25 -1.28
N ARG A 245 7.69 16.55 -0.98
CA ARG A 245 7.05 17.58 -1.82
C ARG A 245 7.67 17.69 -3.21
N THR A 246 8.99 17.56 -3.32
CA THR A 246 9.73 17.63 -4.58
C THR A 246 9.80 16.29 -5.31
N THR A 247 9.58 15.17 -4.60
CA THR A 247 9.55 13.83 -5.20
C THR A 247 8.18 13.45 -5.74
N ASP A 248 7.07 13.91 -5.13
CA ASP A 248 5.69 13.61 -5.60
C ASP A 248 5.46 13.90 -7.10
N PRO A 249 5.89 15.05 -7.66
CA PRO A 249 5.71 15.31 -9.09
C PRO A 249 6.43 14.31 -10.00
N LEU A 250 7.54 13.71 -9.53
CA LEU A 250 8.32 12.74 -10.29
C LEU A 250 7.63 11.38 -10.41
N LEU A 251 6.57 11.13 -9.62
CA LEU A 251 5.71 9.97 -9.72
C LEU A 251 4.73 10.04 -10.91
N ARG A 252 4.79 11.09 -11.73
CA ARG A 252 3.87 11.34 -12.86
C ARG A 252 4.64 11.48 -14.18
N GLY A 253 5.34 10.41 -14.56
CA GLY A 253 6.12 10.35 -15.80
C GLY A 253 7.29 9.36 -15.75
N PRO A 254 8.37 9.57 -16.53
CA PRO A 254 9.39 8.55 -16.79
C PRO A 254 10.28 8.24 -15.58
N HIS A 255 10.24 9.07 -14.54
CA HIS A 255 11.02 8.91 -13.32
C HIS A 255 10.29 8.15 -12.20
N GLN A 256 9.10 7.63 -12.47
CA GLN A 256 8.24 6.93 -11.50
C GLN A 256 8.99 5.90 -10.65
N LEU A 257 9.64 4.93 -11.29
CA LEU A 257 10.32 3.85 -10.56
C LEU A 257 11.42 4.38 -9.63
N ALA A 258 12.23 5.32 -10.12
CA ALA A 258 13.29 5.93 -9.30
C ALA A 258 12.71 6.76 -8.13
N ALA A 259 11.61 7.48 -8.36
CA ALA A 259 10.92 8.24 -7.31
C ALA A 259 10.31 7.32 -6.24
N ILE A 260 9.73 6.18 -6.64
CA ILE A 260 9.23 5.15 -5.71
C ILE A 260 10.37 4.58 -4.87
N GLU A 261 11.47 4.13 -5.49
CA GLU A 261 12.63 3.57 -4.79
C GLU A 261 13.23 4.58 -3.78
N ARG A 262 13.24 5.87 -4.12
CA ARG A 262 13.68 6.96 -3.23
C ARG A 262 12.74 7.14 -2.04
N LEU A 263 11.42 7.16 -2.26
CA LEU A 263 10.43 7.28 -1.19
C LEU A 263 10.43 6.05 -0.27
N GLU A 264 10.59 4.84 -0.83
CA GLU A 264 10.72 3.60 -0.06
C GLU A 264 11.95 3.63 0.85
N ARG A 265 13.10 4.05 0.31
CA ARG A 265 14.36 4.11 1.04
C ARG A 265 14.28 5.08 2.22
N GLU A 266 13.60 6.21 2.05
CA GLU A 266 13.45 7.23 3.08
C GLU A 266 12.15 7.11 3.89
N TYR A 267 11.40 6.02 3.74
CA TYR A 267 10.07 5.90 4.31
C TYR A 267 10.04 6.02 5.85
N GLU A 268 11.01 5.42 6.54
CA GLU A 268 11.10 5.55 8.00
C GLU A 268 11.46 6.97 8.45
N ASN A 269 12.26 7.70 7.67
CA ASN A 269 12.52 9.11 7.91
C ASN A 269 11.24 9.95 7.68
N LEU A 270 10.47 9.68 6.63
CA LEU A 270 9.19 10.32 6.36
C LEU A 270 8.17 10.07 7.49
N ARG A 271 8.06 8.82 7.97
CA ARG A 271 7.24 8.45 9.14
C ARG A 271 7.69 9.15 10.42
N THR A 272 8.99 9.34 10.60
CA THR A 272 9.57 10.03 11.77
C THR A 272 9.25 11.52 11.72
N ALA A 273 9.41 12.15 10.57
CA ALA A 273 9.03 13.55 10.34
C ALA A 273 7.53 13.77 10.60
N LEU A 274 6.66 12.89 10.09
CA LEU A 274 5.22 13.00 10.28
C LEU A 274 4.80 12.85 11.75
N ARG A 275 5.42 11.90 12.47
CA ARG A 275 5.23 11.74 13.94
C ARG A 275 5.63 13.00 14.70
N HIS A 276 6.75 13.61 14.34
CA HIS A 276 7.22 14.85 14.97
C HIS A 276 6.24 16.01 14.71
N ALA A 277 5.79 16.20 13.46
CA ALA A 277 4.82 17.24 13.11
C ALA A 277 3.50 17.09 13.91
N ILE A 278 3.00 15.86 14.08
CA ILE A 278 1.78 15.58 14.86
C ILE A 278 2.02 15.84 16.35
N ALA A 279 3.15 15.40 16.90
CA ALA A 279 3.49 15.59 18.31
C ALA A 279 3.58 17.08 18.70
N GLU A 280 4.18 17.89 17.82
CA GLU A 280 4.27 19.35 17.99
C GLU A 280 2.98 20.10 17.60
N ARG A 281 1.96 19.37 17.13
CA ARG A 281 0.71 19.92 16.57
C ARG A 281 0.94 20.95 15.46
N ASP A 282 1.99 20.75 14.65
CA ASP A 282 2.26 21.55 13.46
C ASP A 282 1.39 21.06 12.30
N GLU A 283 0.16 21.58 12.27
CA GLU A 283 -0.85 21.23 11.27
C GLU A 283 -0.32 21.37 9.83
N GLN A 284 0.38 22.45 9.51
CA GLN A 284 0.69 22.75 8.12
C GLN A 284 1.84 21.90 7.56
N GLU A 285 2.82 21.58 8.39
CA GLU A 285 3.86 20.60 8.03
C GLU A 285 3.24 19.21 7.83
N ALA A 286 2.34 18.79 8.72
CA ALA A 286 1.67 17.50 8.62
C ALA A 286 0.77 17.42 7.37
N LEU A 287 0.02 18.49 7.04
CA LEU A 287 -0.75 18.61 5.80
C LEU A 287 0.16 18.54 4.57
N SER A 288 1.24 19.34 4.52
CA SER A 288 2.13 19.36 3.36
C SER A 288 2.81 18.02 3.12
N LEU A 289 3.29 17.36 4.18
CA LEU A 289 3.96 16.07 4.09
C LEU A 289 2.98 14.97 3.68
N SER A 290 1.83 14.85 4.36
CA SER A 290 0.83 13.82 4.05
C SER A 290 0.25 13.95 2.64
N LEU A 291 -0.09 15.17 2.19
CA LEU A 291 -0.62 15.41 0.84
C LEU A 291 0.42 15.09 -0.25
N SER A 292 1.72 15.21 0.05
CA SER A 292 2.79 14.80 -0.86
C SER A 292 2.97 13.28 -0.92
N LEU A 293 2.47 12.53 0.08
CA LEU A 293 2.58 11.08 0.16
C LEU A 293 1.33 10.33 -0.29
N VAL A 294 0.19 11.01 -0.46
CA VAL A 294 -1.10 10.39 -0.88
C VAL A 294 -0.93 9.47 -2.09
N TRP A 295 -0.28 9.96 -3.15
CA TRP A 295 -0.13 9.19 -4.38
C TRP A 295 0.82 7.99 -4.20
N TYR A 296 1.91 8.17 -3.46
CA TYR A 296 2.82 7.07 -3.13
C TYR A 296 2.12 5.98 -2.30
N TRP A 297 1.35 6.36 -1.27
CA TRP A 297 0.57 5.42 -0.47
C TRP A 297 -0.46 4.68 -1.31
N GLN A 298 -1.08 5.34 -2.29
CA GLN A 298 -1.99 4.69 -3.23
C GLN A 298 -1.26 3.66 -4.11
N MET A 299 -0.12 4.02 -4.70
CA MET A 299 0.66 3.10 -5.56
C MET A 299 1.20 1.89 -4.80
N ARG A 300 1.52 2.06 -3.51
CA ARG A 300 2.10 1.02 -2.64
C ARG A 300 1.08 0.29 -1.77
N ASP A 301 -0.20 0.61 -1.96
CA ASP A 301 -1.31 0.07 -1.18
C ASP A 301 -1.15 0.21 0.35
N LEU A 302 -0.57 1.31 0.81
CA LEU A 302 -0.37 1.61 2.22
C LEU A 302 -1.62 2.26 2.86
N ARG A 303 -2.81 1.79 2.50
CA ARG A 303 -4.11 2.42 2.82
C ARG A 303 -4.40 2.50 4.31
N VAL A 304 -4.14 1.40 5.03
CA VAL A 304 -4.38 1.32 6.49
C VAL A 304 -3.49 2.31 7.23
N GLU A 305 -2.22 2.40 6.83
CA GLU A 305 -1.28 3.34 7.42
C GLU A 305 -1.68 4.78 7.10
N ALA A 306 -1.95 5.09 5.83
CA ALA A 306 -2.38 6.40 5.38
C ALA A 306 -3.63 6.88 6.14
N ARG A 307 -4.62 6.00 6.32
CA ARG A 307 -5.84 6.28 7.10
C ARG A 307 -5.51 6.72 8.52
N ASN A 308 -4.66 5.98 9.23
CA ASN A 308 -4.30 6.30 10.61
C ASN A 308 -3.62 7.67 10.70
N TRP A 309 -2.74 7.99 9.75
CA TRP A 309 -2.14 9.31 9.65
C TRP A 309 -3.17 10.41 9.41
N PHE A 310 -4.11 10.21 8.47
CA PHE A 310 -5.13 11.21 8.20
C PHE A 310 -6.02 11.48 9.41
N VAL A 311 -6.39 10.47 10.21
CA VAL A 311 -7.18 10.66 11.44
C VAL A 311 -6.47 11.58 12.43
N GLU A 312 -5.18 11.36 12.68
CA GLU A 312 -4.39 12.20 13.58
C GLU A 312 -4.25 13.64 13.05
N ILE A 313 -4.01 13.80 11.74
CA ILE A 313 -3.83 15.11 11.10
C ILE A 313 -5.14 15.91 11.10
N MET A 314 -6.27 15.26 10.80
CA MET A 314 -7.60 15.89 10.85
C MET A 314 -7.93 16.44 12.25
N ALA A 315 -7.39 15.83 13.30
CA ALA A 315 -7.58 16.29 14.68
C ALA A 315 -6.73 17.53 15.04
N LEU A 316 -5.78 17.95 14.20
CA LEU A 316 -4.95 19.14 14.44
C LEU A 316 -5.66 20.45 14.09
N GLY A 317 -6.61 20.41 13.14
CA GLY A 317 -7.30 21.58 12.60
C GLY A 317 -8.82 21.53 12.74
N PRO A 318 -9.53 22.61 12.35
CA PRO A 318 -10.99 22.59 12.24
C PRO A 318 -11.44 21.67 11.08
N ASP A 319 -12.55 20.94 11.28
CA ASP A 319 -13.17 20.15 10.19
C ASP A 319 -13.69 21.11 9.11
N PRO A 320 -13.14 21.07 7.87
CA PRO A 320 -13.55 21.96 6.79
C PRO A 320 -14.94 21.62 6.22
N PHE A 321 -15.53 20.49 6.65
CA PHE A 321 -16.86 20.02 6.27
C PHE A 321 -17.84 20.07 7.45
N ALA A 322 -17.53 20.81 8.51
CA ALA A 322 -18.50 21.13 9.55
C ALA A 322 -19.61 22.06 9.01
N GLU A 323 -20.84 21.89 9.51
CA GLU A 323 -21.94 22.80 9.17
C GLU A 323 -21.78 24.18 9.85
N PRO A 324 -22.21 25.29 9.18
CA PRO A 324 -22.84 25.35 7.87
C PRO A 324 -21.84 25.14 6.71
N VAL A 325 -22.30 24.51 5.63
CA VAL A 325 -21.48 24.23 4.44
C VAL A 325 -20.89 25.53 3.89
N ARG A 326 -19.55 25.57 3.77
CA ARG A 326 -18.84 26.68 3.13
C ARG A 326 -18.41 26.25 1.72
N PRO A 327 -18.96 26.85 0.66
CA PRO A 327 -18.53 26.56 -0.70
C PRO A 327 -17.03 26.82 -0.89
N ALA A 328 -16.36 25.91 -1.58
CA ALA A 328 -14.96 26.04 -1.97
C ALA A 328 -14.81 27.17 -3.00
N ARG A 329 -13.64 27.81 -3.04
CA ARG A 329 -13.25 28.72 -4.12
C ARG A 329 -12.17 28.07 -5.00
N PRO A 330 -12.02 28.46 -6.28
CA PRO A 330 -11.00 27.89 -7.15
C PRO A 330 -9.58 28.03 -6.60
N VAL A 331 -8.84 26.93 -6.58
CA VAL A 331 -7.42 26.86 -6.20
C VAL A 331 -6.66 26.19 -7.36
N TRP A 332 -5.89 27.00 -8.11
CA TRP A 332 -5.19 26.56 -9.32
C TRP A 332 -3.84 25.90 -9.05
N GLU A 333 -3.18 26.26 -7.94
CA GLU A 333 -1.91 25.67 -7.54
C GLU A 333 -2.14 24.48 -6.62
N ARG A 334 -1.25 23.49 -6.62
CA ARG A 334 -1.30 22.40 -5.64
C ARG A 334 -1.03 22.98 -4.25
N CYS A 335 -1.69 22.47 -3.22
CA CYS A 335 -1.39 22.84 -1.83
C CYS A 335 0.08 22.56 -1.44
N THR A 336 0.73 21.65 -2.17
CA THR A 336 2.14 21.26 -2.03
C THR A 336 3.08 21.98 -3.03
N ALA A 337 2.59 22.96 -3.80
CA ALA A 337 3.42 23.70 -4.76
C ALA A 337 4.53 24.51 -4.08
N ALA A 338 4.26 25.01 -2.88
CA ALA A 338 5.20 25.76 -2.05
C ALA A 338 5.26 25.16 -0.63
N PRO A 339 6.38 25.36 0.08
CA PRO A 339 6.48 25.05 1.51
C PRO A 339 5.44 25.84 2.35
N PRO A 340 4.96 25.34 3.50
CA PRO A 340 4.26 26.15 4.50
C PRO A 340 5.05 27.43 4.86
N PRO A 341 4.37 28.53 5.27
CA PRO A 341 2.95 28.57 5.61
C PRO A 341 1.99 28.72 4.42
N MET A 342 0.95 27.89 4.39
CA MET A 342 -0.24 28.04 3.56
C MET A 342 -1.20 29.06 4.18
N THR A 343 -1.91 29.83 3.35
CA THR A 343 -2.87 30.83 3.81
C THR A 343 -4.18 30.78 3.01
N GLY A 344 -5.23 31.41 3.55
CA GLY A 344 -6.49 31.61 2.83
C GLY A 344 -7.15 30.32 2.35
N GLU A 345 -7.55 30.29 1.08
CA GLU A 345 -8.24 29.15 0.48
C GLU A 345 -7.31 27.94 0.28
N THR A 346 -6.01 28.14 0.05
CA THR A 346 -5.05 27.03 -0.08
C THR A 346 -4.96 26.19 1.19
N LEU A 347 -4.95 26.82 2.37
CA LEU A 347 -4.98 26.10 3.64
C LEU A 347 -6.31 25.37 3.85
N ALA A 348 -7.43 26.01 3.47
CA ALA A 348 -8.74 25.36 3.54
C ALA A 348 -8.81 24.14 2.61
N GLU A 349 -8.25 24.23 1.41
CA GLU A 349 -8.17 23.12 0.46
C GLU A 349 -7.23 22.02 0.94
N ALA A 350 -6.10 22.34 1.56
CA ALA A 350 -5.23 21.33 2.17
C ALA A 350 -5.95 20.51 3.23
N ARG A 351 -6.75 21.17 4.10
CA ARG A 351 -7.62 20.49 5.07
C ARG A 351 -8.65 19.59 4.39
N ARG A 352 -9.37 20.11 3.38
CA ARG A 352 -10.34 19.31 2.62
C ARG A 352 -9.68 18.12 1.94
N GLY A 353 -8.48 18.30 1.39
CA GLY A 353 -7.71 17.27 0.71
C GLY A 353 -7.36 16.08 1.60
N VAL A 354 -6.98 16.31 2.86
CA VAL A 354 -6.72 15.20 3.81
C VAL A 354 -8.00 14.45 4.15
N HIS A 355 -9.13 15.15 4.31
CA HIS A 355 -10.43 14.50 4.54
C HIS A 355 -10.89 13.69 3.32
N LEU A 356 -10.65 14.18 2.10
CA LEU A 356 -10.93 13.47 0.85
C LEU A 356 -10.00 12.26 0.67
N ALA A 357 -8.72 12.38 1.01
CA ALA A 357 -7.78 11.26 1.00
C ALA A 357 -8.16 10.18 2.03
N HIS A 358 -8.60 10.58 3.22
CA HIS A 358 -9.18 9.66 4.21
C HIS A 358 -10.42 8.94 3.68
N LEU A 359 -11.27 9.63 2.91
CA LEU A 359 -12.41 9.02 2.25
C LEU A 359 -11.97 7.91 1.28
N ALA A 360 -10.87 8.08 0.54
CA ALA A 360 -10.38 7.01 -0.36
C ALA A 360 -9.91 5.73 0.36
N CYS A 361 -9.71 5.77 1.68
CA CYS A 361 -9.40 4.59 2.52
C CYS A 361 -10.66 3.92 3.11
N MET A 362 -11.85 4.23 2.57
CA MET A 362 -13.16 3.75 3.04
C MET A 362 -13.31 2.23 3.12
N ASP A 363 -12.64 1.50 2.23
CA ASP A 363 -12.61 0.04 2.16
C ASP A 363 -12.15 -0.61 3.46
N THR A 364 -11.40 0.11 4.30
CA THR A 364 -10.92 -0.38 5.60
C THR A 364 -11.98 -0.37 6.71
N GLU A 365 -13.07 0.40 6.61
CA GLU A 365 -14.13 0.51 7.62
C GLU A 365 -15.52 0.84 7.02
N LEU A 366 -15.98 0.02 6.08
CA LEU A 366 -17.23 0.22 5.32
C LEU A 366 -18.47 0.47 6.20
N ASP A 367 -18.61 -0.25 7.33
CA ASP A 367 -19.75 -0.09 8.27
C ASP A 367 -19.86 1.31 8.87
N ALA A 368 -18.72 2.02 8.97
CA ALA A 368 -18.71 3.36 9.55
C ALA A 368 -19.46 4.38 8.68
N TRP A 369 -19.52 4.14 7.36
CA TRP A 369 -20.07 5.07 6.38
C TRP A 369 -21.57 4.91 6.14
N GLN A 370 -22.17 3.81 6.58
CA GLN A 370 -23.62 3.62 6.60
C GLN A 370 -24.29 4.34 7.79
N ARG A 371 -23.51 4.88 8.74
CA ARG A 371 -24.06 5.62 9.89
C ARG A 371 -24.66 6.96 9.42
N PRO A 372 -25.78 7.41 9.99
CA PRO A 372 -26.41 8.68 9.61
C PRO A 372 -25.47 9.89 9.63
N ALA A 373 -24.53 9.94 10.57
CA ALA A 373 -23.53 11.01 10.67
C ALA A 373 -22.56 11.03 9.46
N ALA A 374 -22.12 9.85 9.01
CA ALA A 374 -21.22 9.74 7.86
C ALA A 374 -21.96 10.09 6.56
N GLN A 375 -23.21 9.65 6.41
CA GLN A 375 -24.09 10.05 5.30
C GLN A 375 -24.35 11.56 5.26
N SER A 376 -24.49 12.20 6.43
CA SER A 376 -24.59 13.67 6.51
C SER A 376 -23.30 14.34 6.04
N LYS A 377 -22.14 13.82 6.46
CA LYS A 377 -20.83 14.33 6.04
C LYS A 377 -20.62 14.20 4.53
N LEU A 378 -21.00 13.06 3.94
CA LEU A 378 -20.94 12.86 2.48
C LEU A 378 -21.77 13.90 1.73
N ARG A 379 -22.99 14.21 2.20
CA ARG A 379 -23.83 15.27 1.63
C ARG A 379 -23.18 16.65 1.73
N VAL A 380 -22.53 16.97 2.86
CA VAL A 380 -21.79 18.23 3.01
C VAL A 380 -20.60 18.31 2.05
N ILE A 381 -19.81 17.23 1.92
CA ILE A 381 -18.70 17.14 0.97
C ILE A 381 -19.21 17.32 -0.46
N ALA A 382 -20.29 16.62 -0.84
CA ALA A 382 -20.92 16.71 -2.16
C ALA A 382 -21.39 18.14 -2.49
N ALA A 383 -21.87 18.90 -1.50
CA ALA A 383 -22.31 20.28 -1.66
C ALA A 383 -21.19 21.33 -1.60
N THR A 384 -19.95 20.94 -1.26
CA THR A 384 -18.84 21.89 -1.04
C THR A 384 -18.23 22.40 -2.34
N TYR A 385 -18.21 21.58 -3.39
CA TYR A 385 -17.56 21.89 -4.66
C TYR A 385 -18.56 22.00 -5.82
N GLU A 386 -18.16 22.68 -6.89
CA GLU A 386 -18.89 22.74 -8.15
C GLU A 386 -18.13 21.98 -9.25
N PRO A 387 -18.85 21.39 -10.23
CA PRO A 387 -18.23 20.74 -11.40
C PRO A 387 -17.21 21.64 -12.11
N GLY A 388 -16.04 21.07 -12.45
CA GLY A 388 -15.01 21.77 -13.23
C GLY A 388 -14.09 22.70 -12.42
N MET A 389 -14.14 22.69 -11.09
CA MET A 389 -13.18 23.42 -10.28
C MET A 389 -11.73 22.90 -10.49
N PRO A 390 -10.71 23.77 -10.52
CA PRO A 390 -9.33 23.36 -10.84
C PRO A 390 -8.76 22.32 -9.86
N GLN A 391 -9.09 22.43 -8.57
CA GLN A 391 -8.63 21.50 -7.54
C GLN A 391 -9.34 20.15 -7.59
N THR A 392 -10.59 20.07 -8.09
CA THR A 392 -11.31 18.80 -8.22
C THR A 392 -10.84 17.97 -9.40
N CYS A 393 -10.03 18.55 -10.29
CA CYS A 393 -9.38 17.82 -11.39
C CYS A 393 -8.12 17.05 -10.94
N ARG A 394 -7.62 17.30 -9.72
CA ARG A 394 -6.35 16.77 -9.22
C ARG A 394 -6.58 15.90 -7.99
N SER A 395 -5.69 14.94 -7.73
CA SER A 395 -5.67 14.26 -6.43
C SER A 395 -5.18 15.22 -5.32
N PRO A 396 -5.78 15.20 -4.11
CA PRO A 396 -6.92 14.37 -3.68
C PRO A 396 -8.31 14.95 -4.00
N GLY A 397 -8.42 16.17 -4.55
CA GLY A 397 -9.70 16.82 -4.86
C GLY A 397 -10.63 16.01 -5.77
N VAL A 398 -10.08 15.23 -6.72
CA VAL A 398 -10.82 14.32 -7.59
C VAL A 398 -11.63 13.26 -6.82
N LEU A 399 -11.21 12.93 -5.59
CA LEU A 399 -11.91 11.98 -4.73
C LEU A 399 -13.28 12.51 -4.27
N TRP A 400 -13.56 13.81 -4.44
CA TRP A 400 -14.89 14.38 -4.28
C TRP A 400 -15.95 13.66 -5.13
N PHE A 401 -15.55 13.19 -6.32
CA PHE A 401 -16.41 12.38 -7.19
C PHE A 401 -17.02 11.18 -6.45
N PHE A 402 -16.23 10.47 -5.63
CA PHE A 402 -16.71 9.33 -4.86
C PHE A 402 -17.70 9.73 -3.76
N ALA A 403 -17.55 10.93 -3.17
CA ALA A 403 -18.52 11.43 -2.20
C ALA A 403 -19.89 11.70 -2.84
N VAL A 404 -19.91 12.22 -4.08
CA VAL A 404 -21.15 12.43 -4.86
C VAL A 404 -21.79 11.10 -5.23
N LEU A 405 -20.99 10.13 -5.70
CA LEU A 405 -21.45 8.78 -6.02
C LEU A 405 -22.10 8.11 -4.81
N LEU A 406 -21.45 8.16 -3.64
CA LEU A 406 -21.95 7.55 -2.41
C LEU A 406 -23.14 8.29 -1.80
N ALA A 407 -23.34 9.57 -2.13
CA ALA A 407 -24.54 10.31 -1.77
C ALA A 407 -25.76 9.96 -2.65
N GLY A 408 -25.57 9.17 -3.73
CA GLY A 408 -26.65 8.67 -4.60
C GLY A 408 -27.06 9.60 -5.74
N ASP A 409 -26.29 10.65 -6.04
CA ASP A 409 -26.61 11.63 -7.10
C ASP A 409 -25.96 11.22 -8.44
N VAL A 410 -26.44 10.12 -9.02
CA VAL A 410 -25.83 9.47 -10.18
C VAL A 410 -25.93 10.31 -11.47
N GLU A 411 -27.01 11.09 -11.64
CA GLU A 411 -27.21 11.95 -12.80
C GLU A 411 -26.14 13.06 -12.86
N ARG A 412 -25.78 13.62 -11.70
CA ARG A 412 -24.76 14.67 -11.57
C ARG A 412 -23.34 14.19 -11.89
N LEU A 413 -23.08 12.88 -11.82
CA LEU A 413 -21.73 12.34 -12.08
C LEU A 413 -21.26 12.60 -13.52
N ARG A 414 -22.17 12.54 -14.50
CA ARG A 414 -21.84 12.83 -15.90
C ARG A 414 -21.47 14.31 -16.07
N GLU A 415 -22.24 15.21 -15.49
CA GLU A 415 -21.97 16.64 -15.50
C GLU A 415 -20.60 16.96 -14.87
N ILE A 416 -20.25 16.29 -13.77
CA ILE A 416 -18.95 16.42 -13.11
C ILE A 416 -17.81 15.98 -14.03
N GLN A 417 -17.92 14.80 -14.65
CA GLN A 417 -16.87 14.29 -15.53
C GLN A 417 -16.69 15.18 -16.76
N ASP A 418 -17.78 15.58 -17.42
CA ASP A 418 -17.71 16.43 -18.62
C ASP A 418 -17.15 17.82 -18.32
N ALA A 419 -17.48 18.39 -17.15
CA ALA A 419 -16.88 19.64 -16.69
C ALA A 419 -15.39 19.47 -16.37
N THR A 420 -14.99 18.36 -15.73
CA THR A 420 -13.59 18.07 -15.37
C THR A 420 -12.73 17.89 -16.62
N VAL A 421 -13.19 17.11 -17.61
CA VAL A 421 -12.48 16.94 -18.89
C VAL A 421 -12.29 18.29 -19.60
N ARG A 422 -13.33 19.13 -19.61
CA ARG A 422 -13.26 20.47 -20.21
C ARG A 422 -12.22 21.34 -19.51
N THR A 423 -12.27 21.42 -18.18
CA THR A 423 -11.29 22.18 -17.39
C THR A 423 -9.88 21.68 -17.64
N CYS A 424 -9.64 20.36 -17.63
CA CYS A 424 -8.32 19.79 -17.92
C CYS A 424 -7.83 20.12 -19.33
N ARG A 425 -8.70 20.10 -20.35
CA ARG A 425 -8.35 20.47 -21.74
C ARG A 425 -8.02 21.95 -21.89
N GLU A 426 -8.73 22.82 -21.19
CA GLU A 426 -8.56 24.27 -21.28
C GLU A 426 -7.40 24.80 -20.42
N THR A 427 -6.90 23.99 -19.48
CA THR A 427 -5.87 24.41 -18.52
C THR A 427 -4.49 23.85 -18.86
N PRO A 428 -3.48 24.70 -19.15
CA PRO A 428 -2.12 24.24 -19.37
C PRO A 428 -1.54 23.47 -18.17
N GLY A 429 -0.84 22.36 -18.44
CA GLY A 429 -0.21 21.53 -17.41
C GLY A 429 -1.13 20.51 -16.72
N TYR A 430 -2.37 20.35 -17.21
CA TYR A 430 -3.32 19.35 -16.70
C TYR A 430 -3.38 18.08 -17.57
N GLU A 431 -2.35 17.81 -18.38
CA GLU A 431 -2.36 16.65 -19.29
C GLU A 431 -2.45 15.33 -18.51
N TRP A 432 -1.73 15.20 -17.40
CA TRP A 432 -1.79 14.01 -16.56
C TRP A 432 -3.18 13.85 -15.92
N GLU A 433 -3.76 14.94 -15.41
CA GLU A 433 -5.11 14.98 -14.86
C GLU A 433 -6.19 14.69 -15.93
N LEU A 434 -6.00 15.16 -17.17
CA LEU A 434 -6.86 14.87 -18.31
C LEU A 434 -6.88 13.36 -18.58
N ALA A 435 -5.71 12.73 -18.65
CA ALA A 435 -5.60 11.30 -18.88
C ALA A 435 -6.30 10.49 -17.78
N GLY A 436 -6.10 10.85 -16.50
CA GLY A 436 -6.80 10.20 -15.39
C GLY A 436 -8.31 10.41 -15.41
N THR A 437 -8.78 11.61 -15.77
CA THR A 437 -10.21 11.89 -15.88
C THR A 437 -10.86 11.12 -17.04
N LEU A 438 -10.20 11.07 -18.20
CA LEU A 438 -10.67 10.28 -19.35
C LEU A 438 -10.75 8.79 -19.01
N GLN A 439 -9.75 8.26 -18.30
CA GLN A 439 -9.77 6.86 -17.84
C GLN A 439 -10.93 6.60 -16.86
N MET A 440 -11.15 7.47 -15.87
CA MET A 440 -12.27 7.34 -14.94
C MET A 440 -13.62 7.44 -15.67
N ARG A 441 -13.75 8.35 -16.63
CA ARG A 441 -14.96 8.49 -17.46
C ARG A 441 -15.17 7.25 -18.34
N ALA A 442 -14.11 6.67 -18.91
CA ALA A 442 -14.19 5.42 -19.67
C ALA A 442 -14.75 4.27 -18.81
N ASN A 443 -14.27 4.07 -17.58
CA ASN A 443 -14.77 3.04 -16.67
C ASN A 443 -16.26 3.24 -16.32
N MET A 444 -16.67 4.50 -16.12
CA MET A 444 -18.08 4.81 -15.89
C MET A 444 -18.96 4.49 -17.10
N LEU A 445 -18.50 4.89 -18.30
CA LEU A 445 -19.22 4.67 -19.56
C LEU A 445 -19.27 3.19 -19.92
N ALA A 446 -18.23 2.41 -19.63
CA ALA A 446 -18.19 0.97 -19.91
C ALA A 446 -19.27 0.18 -19.15
N ASN A 447 -19.66 0.61 -17.95
CA ASN A 447 -20.73 -0.03 -17.18
C ASN A 447 -22.16 0.32 -17.69
N ARG A 448 -22.27 1.14 -18.74
CA ARG A 448 -23.51 1.60 -19.37
C ARG A 448 -23.43 1.33 -20.87
N THR A 449 -23.98 0.21 -21.34
CA THR A 449 -23.81 -0.23 -22.74
C THR A 449 -24.40 0.71 -23.79
N ASP A 450 -25.32 1.59 -23.39
CA ASP A 450 -25.81 2.69 -24.23
C ASP A 450 -24.74 3.76 -24.52
N TRP A 451 -23.65 3.80 -23.75
CA TRP A 451 -22.58 4.81 -23.82
C TRP A 451 -21.19 4.24 -24.14
N ALA A 452 -21.08 2.93 -24.42
CA ALA A 452 -19.80 2.22 -24.58
C ALA A 452 -18.88 2.78 -25.70
N GLY A 453 -19.46 3.41 -26.73
CA GLY A 453 -18.70 3.99 -27.84
C GLY A 453 -17.80 5.18 -27.44
N ASP A 454 -18.19 5.94 -26.42
CA ASP A 454 -17.36 7.02 -25.89
C ASP A 454 -16.28 6.51 -24.93
N ALA A 455 -16.49 5.35 -24.29
CA ALA A 455 -15.54 4.74 -23.35
C ALA A 455 -14.21 4.36 -24.01
N THR A 456 -14.27 3.69 -25.18
CA THR A 456 -13.06 3.26 -25.90
C THR A 456 -12.23 4.46 -26.36
N ARG A 457 -12.89 5.52 -26.86
CA ARG A 457 -12.20 6.75 -27.30
C ARG A 457 -11.44 7.41 -26.15
N ASP A 458 -12.10 7.54 -24.99
CA ASP A 458 -11.49 8.14 -23.81
C ASP A 458 -10.32 7.30 -23.28
N ALA A 459 -10.45 5.97 -23.27
CA ALA A 459 -9.37 5.08 -22.86
C ALA A 459 -8.17 5.14 -23.81
N ASP A 460 -8.41 5.22 -25.13
CA ASP A 460 -7.35 5.38 -26.14
C ASP A 460 -6.63 6.74 -26.00
N GLU A 461 -7.36 7.85 -25.83
CA GLU A 461 -6.78 9.18 -25.62
C GLU A 461 -5.99 9.22 -24.29
N SER A 462 -6.51 8.61 -23.23
CA SER A 462 -5.80 8.46 -21.95
C SER A 462 -4.48 7.71 -22.11
N LEU A 463 -4.50 6.57 -22.80
CA LEU A 463 -3.32 5.76 -23.06
C LEU A 463 -2.28 6.52 -23.90
N GLU A 464 -2.72 7.27 -24.91
CA GLU A 464 -1.82 8.12 -25.71
C GLU A 464 -1.12 9.15 -24.82
N ILE A 465 -1.88 9.86 -23.98
CA ILE A 465 -1.32 10.89 -23.10
C ILE A 465 -0.32 10.29 -22.11
N TYR A 466 -0.67 9.21 -21.40
CA TYR A 466 0.25 8.55 -20.47
C TYR A 466 1.48 7.97 -21.18
N GLY A 467 1.31 7.45 -22.41
CA GLY A 467 2.41 7.01 -23.26
C GLY A 467 3.39 8.14 -23.58
N ARG A 468 2.90 9.34 -23.92
CA ARG A 468 3.74 10.53 -24.15
C ARG A 468 4.42 11.01 -22.87
N LEU A 469 3.73 10.93 -21.73
CA LEU A 469 4.26 11.30 -20.42
C LEU A 469 5.25 10.26 -19.87
N GLY A 470 5.33 9.06 -20.45
CA GLY A 470 6.16 7.97 -19.92
C GLY A 470 5.68 7.45 -18.56
N ASP A 471 4.37 7.52 -18.30
CA ASP A 471 3.75 7.16 -17.03
C ASP A 471 3.29 5.69 -17.07
N ALA A 472 4.07 4.78 -16.49
CA ALA A 472 3.78 3.35 -16.56
C ALA A 472 2.52 2.97 -15.78
N TRP A 473 2.26 3.61 -14.64
CA TRP A 473 1.07 3.36 -13.84
C TRP A 473 -0.20 3.76 -14.59
N GLY A 474 -0.21 4.97 -15.15
CA GLY A 474 -1.31 5.51 -15.94
C GLY A 474 -1.55 4.70 -17.21
N MET A 475 -0.50 4.20 -17.87
CA MET A 475 -0.65 3.27 -18.99
C MET A 475 -1.34 1.96 -18.57
N ALA A 476 -1.00 1.39 -17.40
CA ALA A 476 -1.70 0.21 -16.88
C ALA A 476 -3.19 0.48 -16.61
N GLU A 477 -3.50 1.62 -15.97
CA GLU A 477 -4.89 2.03 -15.70
C GLU A 477 -5.70 2.30 -16.98
N ALA A 478 -5.10 2.95 -17.98
CA ALA A 478 -5.75 3.22 -19.26
C ALA A 478 -5.97 1.93 -20.08
N LEU A 479 -5.00 1.02 -20.09
CA LEU A 479 -5.14 -0.31 -20.71
C LEU A 479 -6.23 -1.13 -20.01
N SER A 480 -6.27 -1.11 -18.68
CA SER A 480 -7.33 -1.77 -17.90
C SER A 480 -8.71 -1.22 -18.27
N GLY A 481 -8.87 0.11 -18.31
CA GLY A 481 -10.15 0.73 -18.71
C GLY A 481 -10.55 0.43 -20.17
N ARG A 482 -9.58 0.34 -21.08
CA ARG A 482 -9.84 -0.09 -22.47
C ARG A 482 -10.22 -1.57 -22.55
N ALA A 483 -9.58 -2.41 -21.76
CA ALA A 483 -9.92 -3.83 -21.67
C ALA A 483 -11.35 -4.02 -21.15
N GLU A 484 -11.75 -3.29 -20.11
CA GLU A 484 -13.14 -3.28 -19.62
C GLU A 484 -14.13 -2.85 -20.73
N ALA A 485 -13.83 -1.79 -21.48
CA ALA A 485 -14.70 -1.34 -22.58
C ALA A 485 -14.84 -2.41 -23.68
N ARG A 486 -13.74 -3.08 -24.04
CA ARG A 486 -13.71 -4.17 -25.03
C ARG A 486 -14.43 -5.44 -24.54
N GLU A 487 -14.35 -5.72 -23.25
CA GLU A 487 -15.08 -6.82 -22.63
C GLU A 487 -16.59 -6.61 -22.80
N ARG A 488 -17.06 -5.38 -22.59
CA ARG A 488 -18.48 -5.00 -22.72
C ARG A 488 -19.00 -5.04 -24.16
N THR A 489 -18.12 -4.95 -25.15
CA THR A 489 -18.45 -5.13 -26.58
C THR A 489 -18.23 -6.56 -27.10
N GLY A 490 -17.77 -7.47 -26.25
CA GLY A 490 -17.49 -8.87 -26.60
C GLY A 490 -16.16 -9.10 -27.32
N GLU A 491 -15.27 -8.11 -27.35
CA GLU A 491 -13.94 -8.17 -27.96
C GLU A 491 -12.91 -8.82 -27.01
N PHE A 492 -13.24 -9.99 -26.45
CA PHE A 492 -12.51 -10.63 -25.35
C PHE A 492 -11.02 -10.89 -25.64
N GLN A 493 -10.68 -11.24 -26.88
CA GLN A 493 -9.28 -11.45 -27.29
C GLN A 493 -8.45 -10.16 -27.22
N LEU A 494 -9.04 -9.02 -27.59
CA LEU A 494 -8.39 -7.71 -27.50
C LEU A 494 -8.34 -7.21 -26.05
N ALA A 495 -9.37 -7.50 -25.25
CA ALA A 495 -9.36 -7.21 -23.82
C ALA A 495 -8.26 -8.00 -23.08
N ALA A 496 -8.10 -9.29 -23.38
CA ALA A 496 -7.03 -10.12 -22.82
C ALA A 496 -5.63 -9.58 -23.17
N ALA A 497 -5.43 -9.10 -24.41
CA ALA A 497 -4.17 -8.48 -24.80
C ALA A 497 -3.88 -7.18 -24.01
N ASP A 498 -4.90 -6.35 -23.78
CA ASP A 498 -4.77 -5.13 -23.00
C ASP A 498 -4.47 -5.41 -21.52
N TYR A 499 -5.15 -6.39 -20.89
CA TYR A 499 -4.87 -6.77 -19.50
C TYR A 499 -3.44 -7.31 -19.33
N ARG A 500 -2.95 -8.13 -20.28
CA ARG A 500 -1.54 -8.59 -20.26
C ARG A 500 -0.57 -7.41 -20.34
N ALA A 501 -0.80 -6.48 -21.26
CA ALA A 501 0.04 -5.29 -21.38
C ALA A 501 -0.04 -4.43 -20.10
N ALA A 502 -1.23 -4.27 -19.50
CA ALA A 502 -1.39 -3.55 -18.24
C ALA A 502 -0.59 -4.19 -17.11
N ALA A 503 -0.61 -5.53 -17.01
CA ALA A 503 0.15 -6.27 -16.02
C ALA A 503 1.67 -6.07 -16.18
N GLU A 504 2.20 -6.09 -17.42
CA GLU A 504 3.61 -5.79 -17.70
C GLU A 504 4.02 -4.37 -17.26
N HIS A 505 3.11 -3.40 -17.38
CA HIS A 505 3.33 -2.05 -16.88
C HIS A 505 3.37 -1.99 -15.35
N ALA A 506 2.43 -2.66 -14.67
CA ALA A 506 2.35 -2.73 -13.21
C ALA A 506 3.54 -3.50 -12.59
N GLU A 507 3.97 -4.61 -13.20
CA GLU A 507 5.13 -5.41 -12.77
C GLU A 507 6.42 -4.59 -12.77
N ARG A 508 6.63 -3.75 -13.79
CA ARG A 508 7.80 -2.87 -13.87
C ARG A 508 7.88 -1.86 -12.73
N LEU A 509 6.75 -1.54 -12.11
CA LEU A 509 6.69 -0.65 -10.95
C LEU A 509 6.75 -1.40 -9.60
N GLY A 510 6.81 -2.73 -9.61
CA GLY A 510 6.69 -3.55 -8.40
C GLY A 510 5.30 -3.50 -7.77
N ALA A 511 4.26 -3.13 -8.54
CA ALA A 511 2.89 -2.98 -8.06
C ALA A 511 2.15 -4.33 -8.01
N HIS A 512 2.64 -5.27 -7.20
CA HIS A 512 2.14 -6.65 -7.14
C HIS A 512 0.63 -6.75 -6.89
N ALA A 513 0.09 -5.93 -5.99
CA ALA A 513 -1.34 -5.83 -5.72
C ALA A 513 -2.17 -5.51 -6.98
N GLN A 514 -1.69 -4.58 -7.81
CA GLN A 514 -2.36 -4.20 -9.04
C GLN A 514 -2.25 -5.32 -10.10
N VAL A 515 -1.10 -5.99 -10.18
CA VAL A 515 -0.91 -7.17 -11.04
C VAL A 515 -1.94 -8.25 -10.73
N ASP A 516 -2.13 -8.59 -9.45
CA ASP A 516 -3.11 -9.61 -9.06
C ASP A 516 -4.56 -9.22 -9.42
N VAL A 517 -4.92 -7.93 -9.32
CA VAL A 517 -6.24 -7.43 -9.77
C VAL A 517 -6.40 -7.55 -11.29
N LEU A 518 -5.36 -7.20 -12.06
CA LEU A 518 -5.37 -7.31 -13.52
C LEU A 518 -5.43 -8.77 -13.97
N ASP A 519 -4.67 -9.66 -13.31
CA ASP A 519 -4.65 -11.09 -13.57
C ASP A 519 -6.00 -11.75 -13.25
N ALA A 520 -6.67 -11.35 -12.16
CA ALA A 520 -8.01 -11.85 -11.85
C ALA A 520 -9.02 -11.54 -12.97
N ARG A 521 -8.92 -10.35 -13.58
CA ARG A 521 -9.76 -9.95 -14.72
C ARG A 521 -9.34 -10.64 -16.01
N LEU A 522 -8.04 -10.74 -16.27
CA LEU A 522 -7.48 -11.48 -17.41
C LEU A 522 -7.95 -12.93 -17.40
N GLY A 523 -7.91 -13.59 -16.25
CA GLY A 523 -8.36 -14.97 -16.10
C GLY A 523 -9.83 -15.15 -16.48
N SER A 524 -10.70 -14.23 -16.04
CA SER A 524 -12.11 -14.23 -16.43
C SER A 524 -12.30 -14.02 -17.94
N VAL A 525 -11.59 -13.06 -18.52
CA VAL A 525 -11.73 -12.75 -19.95
C VAL A 525 -11.17 -13.86 -20.84
N LEU A 526 -10.13 -14.58 -20.43
CA LEU A 526 -9.61 -15.71 -21.20
C LEU A 526 -10.59 -16.87 -21.29
N VAL A 527 -11.38 -17.11 -20.26
CA VAL A 527 -12.48 -18.08 -20.31
C VAL A 527 -13.47 -17.71 -21.41
N GLU A 528 -13.87 -16.43 -21.47
CA GLU A 528 -14.78 -15.90 -22.51
C GLU A 528 -14.14 -15.87 -23.91
N ALA A 529 -12.82 -15.67 -23.97
CA ALA A 529 -12.06 -15.62 -25.22
C ALA A 529 -11.80 -17.02 -25.83
N GLY A 530 -12.23 -18.10 -25.16
CA GLY A 530 -12.05 -19.47 -25.62
C GLY A 530 -10.72 -20.12 -25.20
N GLU A 531 -10.03 -19.56 -24.20
CA GLU A 531 -8.79 -20.08 -23.61
C GLU A 531 -8.98 -20.43 -22.11
N PRO A 532 -9.95 -21.30 -21.77
CA PRO A 532 -10.37 -21.49 -20.38
C PRO A 532 -9.33 -22.17 -19.50
N GLU A 533 -8.48 -23.05 -20.03
CA GLU A 533 -7.42 -23.70 -19.24
C GLU A 533 -6.41 -22.68 -18.71
N GLU A 534 -6.06 -21.70 -19.54
CA GLU A 534 -5.17 -20.62 -19.17
C GLU A 534 -5.84 -19.66 -18.19
N GLY A 535 -7.11 -19.30 -18.46
CA GLY A 535 -7.88 -18.45 -17.55
C GLY A 535 -8.02 -19.04 -16.15
N GLU A 536 -8.33 -20.34 -16.05
CA GLU A 536 -8.39 -21.05 -14.78
C GLU A 536 -7.04 -21.08 -14.05
N ARG A 537 -5.95 -21.32 -14.78
CA ARG A 537 -4.59 -21.33 -14.20
C ARG A 537 -4.24 -20.00 -13.56
N ILE A 538 -4.48 -18.89 -14.27
CA ILE A 538 -4.21 -17.55 -13.77
C ILE A 538 -5.05 -17.24 -12.52
N LEU A 539 -6.34 -17.56 -12.51
CA LEU A 539 -7.21 -17.35 -11.34
C LEU A 539 -6.71 -18.12 -10.11
N ARG A 540 -6.27 -19.37 -10.30
CA ARG A 540 -5.68 -20.18 -9.22
C ARG A 540 -4.36 -19.61 -8.73
N ASP A 541 -3.50 -19.14 -9.63
CA ASP A 541 -2.22 -18.51 -9.27
C ASP A 541 -2.45 -17.23 -8.45
N VAL A 542 -3.40 -16.38 -8.82
CA VAL A 542 -3.79 -15.19 -8.04
C VAL A 542 -4.24 -15.57 -6.63
N ILE A 543 -5.11 -16.58 -6.50
CA ILE A 543 -5.62 -17.05 -5.21
C ILE A 543 -4.47 -17.53 -4.31
N GLU A 544 -3.52 -18.29 -4.86
CA GLU A 544 -2.37 -18.81 -4.11
C GLU A 544 -1.40 -17.69 -3.70
N ARG A 545 -1.06 -16.77 -4.62
CA ARG A 545 -0.17 -15.64 -4.32
C ARG A 545 -0.73 -14.69 -3.27
N THR A 546 -2.04 -14.46 -3.30
CA THR A 546 -2.72 -13.52 -2.38
C THR A 546 -2.87 -14.11 -0.97
N ARG A 547 -2.77 -15.45 -0.83
CA ARG A 547 -3.00 -16.17 0.43
C ARG A 547 -2.01 -15.76 1.51
N GLY A 548 -2.50 -15.27 2.65
CA GLY A 548 -1.68 -14.93 3.81
C GLY A 548 -0.89 -13.62 3.71
N THR A 549 -1.05 -12.85 2.63
CA THR A 549 -0.36 -11.57 2.43
C THR A 549 -0.97 -10.41 3.19
N GLY A 550 -2.16 -10.58 3.80
CA GLY A 550 -2.95 -9.51 4.42
C GLY A 550 -3.57 -8.52 3.42
N HIS A 551 -3.16 -8.58 2.15
CA HIS A 551 -3.70 -7.82 1.03
C HIS A 551 -4.76 -8.68 0.32
N ASN A 552 -5.99 -8.19 0.18
CA ASN A 552 -7.14 -9.02 -0.21
C ASN A 552 -7.96 -8.41 -1.36
N GLY A 553 -7.38 -7.49 -2.14
CA GLY A 553 -8.13 -6.74 -3.17
C GLY A 553 -8.57 -7.61 -4.36
N ALA A 554 -7.71 -8.51 -4.84
CA ALA A 554 -7.95 -9.33 -6.02
C ALA A 554 -8.66 -10.67 -5.71
N LEU A 555 -8.44 -11.23 -4.52
CA LEU A 555 -8.94 -12.55 -4.12
C LEU A 555 -10.46 -12.72 -4.29
N PRO A 556 -11.31 -11.74 -3.92
CA PRO A 556 -12.75 -11.90 -4.01
C PRO A 556 -13.22 -12.04 -5.46
N ALA A 557 -12.67 -11.23 -6.36
CA ALA A 557 -12.95 -11.33 -7.79
C ALA A 557 -12.43 -12.66 -8.35
N ALA A 558 -11.18 -13.03 -8.06
CA ALA A 558 -10.59 -14.27 -8.56
C ALA A 558 -11.39 -15.52 -8.14
N ARG A 559 -11.83 -15.59 -6.88
CA ARG A 559 -12.68 -16.69 -6.37
C ARG A 559 -14.07 -16.70 -7.02
N LEU A 560 -14.70 -15.54 -7.23
CA LEU A 560 -16.01 -15.46 -7.89
C LEU A 560 -15.94 -15.93 -9.34
N HIS A 561 -14.95 -15.44 -10.11
CA HIS A 561 -14.74 -15.87 -11.50
C HIS A 561 -14.42 -17.36 -11.59
N LEU A 562 -13.54 -17.87 -10.71
CA LEU A 562 -13.22 -19.29 -10.65
C LEU A 562 -14.44 -20.15 -10.28
N ALA A 563 -15.23 -19.74 -9.28
CA ALA A 563 -16.44 -20.46 -8.88
C ALA A 563 -17.47 -20.53 -10.02
N GLY A 564 -17.65 -19.43 -10.76
CA GLY A 564 -18.50 -19.40 -11.96
C GLY A 564 -18.05 -20.44 -13.00
N TRP A 565 -16.76 -20.42 -13.37
CA TRP A 565 -16.18 -21.36 -14.32
C TRP A 565 -16.25 -22.83 -13.86
N LEU A 566 -15.93 -23.10 -12.60
CA LEU A 566 -16.06 -24.44 -11.99
C LEU A 566 -17.50 -24.95 -12.05
N GLY A 567 -18.48 -24.08 -11.77
CA GLY A 567 -19.90 -24.40 -11.88
C GLY A 567 -20.31 -24.75 -13.32
N MET A 568 -19.89 -23.94 -14.29
CA MET A 568 -20.16 -24.17 -15.72
C MET A 568 -19.60 -25.51 -16.23
N THR A 569 -18.50 -25.99 -15.64
CA THR A 569 -17.84 -27.25 -16.00
C THR A 569 -18.31 -28.46 -15.16
N GLY A 570 -19.34 -28.29 -14.32
CA GLY A 570 -19.90 -29.35 -13.49
C GLY A 570 -19.08 -29.70 -12.24
N ARG A 571 -18.03 -28.94 -11.92
CA ARG A 571 -17.18 -29.11 -10.72
C ARG A 571 -17.78 -28.38 -9.52
N THR A 572 -19.06 -28.66 -9.21
CA THR A 572 -19.85 -27.90 -8.23
C THR A 572 -19.29 -27.96 -6.81
N ALA A 573 -18.71 -29.10 -6.40
CA ALA A 573 -18.08 -29.25 -5.09
C ALA A 573 -16.88 -28.31 -4.89
N GLU A 574 -16.03 -28.17 -5.92
CA GLU A 574 -14.91 -27.22 -5.88
C GLU A 574 -15.42 -25.77 -5.91
N ALA A 575 -16.44 -25.48 -6.73
CA ALA A 575 -17.05 -24.15 -6.78
C ALA A 575 -17.63 -23.73 -5.41
N GLY A 576 -18.32 -24.66 -4.73
CA GLY A 576 -18.88 -24.45 -3.40
C GLY A 576 -17.80 -24.17 -2.35
N GLU A 577 -16.66 -24.86 -2.44
CA GLU A 577 -15.51 -24.59 -1.57
C GLU A 577 -14.93 -23.19 -1.79
N GLN A 578 -14.82 -22.73 -3.05
CA GLN A 578 -14.36 -21.37 -3.34
C GLN A 578 -15.29 -20.30 -2.73
N LEU A 579 -16.61 -20.47 -2.84
CA LEU A 579 -17.59 -19.54 -2.26
C LEU A 579 -17.61 -19.59 -0.73
N ARG A 580 -17.43 -20.79 -0.13
CA ARG A 580 -17.33 -20.95 1.33
C ARG A 580 -16.09 -20.23 1.87
N LEU A 581 -14.92 -20.47 1.27
CA LEU A 581 -13.68 -19.81 1.65
C LEU A 581 -13.78 -18.29 1.44
N LEU A 582 -14.43 -17.84 0.37
CA LEU A 582 -14.69 -16.42 0.16
C LEU A 582 -15.48 -15.80 1.35
N ARG A 583 -16.52 -16.48 1.84
CA ARG A 583 -17.30 -16.03 3.01
C ARG A 583 -16.52 -16.05 4.32
N GLU A 584 -15.62 -17.03 4.50
CA GLU A 584 -14.85 -17.21 5.75
C GLU A 584 -13.63 -16.30 5.84
N GLU A 585 -12.87 -16.19 4.75
CA GLU A 585 -11.62 -15.41 4.67
C GLU A 585 -11.90 -13.91 4.41
N PHE A 586 -13.08 -13.59 3.84
CA PHE A 586 -13.51 -12.22 3.57
C PHE A 586 -14.70 -11.85 4.47
N SER A 587 -14.43 -11.59 5.74
CA SER A 587 -15.44 -11.18 6.73
C SER A 587 -15.95 -9.74 6.57
N ILE A 588 -15.54 -9.02 5.51
CA ILE A 588 -16.14 -7.74 5.11
C ILE A 588 -17.49 -8.03 4.45
N ALA A 589 -18.44 -8.40 5.30
CA ALA A 589 -19.84 -8.46 4.99
C ALA A 589 -20.37 -7.01 4.88
N HIS A 590 -21.19 -6.76 3.84
CA HIS A 590 -22.12 -5.62 3.65
C HIS A 590 -21.69 -4.44 2.75
N PHE A 591 -20.83 -4.64 1.74
CA PHE A 591 -21.06 -3.88 0.50
C PHE A 591 -22.22 -4.55 -0.24
N VAL A 592 -23.38 -3.90 -0.31
CA VAL A 592 -24.65 -4.46 -0.82
C VAL A 592 -24.46 -5.11 -2.19
N VAL A 593 -23.70 -4.46 -3.07
CA VAL A 593 -23.40 -4.96 -4.43
C VAL A 593 -22.55 -6.23 -4.39
N PHE A 594 -21.51 -6.29 -3.56
CA PHE A 594 -20.62 -7.45 -3.51
C PHE A 594 -21.32 -8.66 -2.88
N ASP A 595 -22.11 -8.45 -1.82
CA ASP A 595 -22.95 -9.51 -1.25
C ASP A 595 -23.95 -10.05 -2.27
N ALA A 596 -24.49 -9.18 -3.13
CA ALA A 596 -25.39 -9.59 -4.22
C ALA A 596 -24.68 -10.49 -5.26
N PHE A 597 -23.42 -10.20 -5.64
CA PHE A 597 -22.65 -11.08 -6.52
C PHE A 597 -22.38 -12.46 -5.90
N ILE A 598 -22.02 -12.52 -4.61
CA ILE A 598 -21.80 -13.80 -3.92
C ILE A 598 -23.12 -14.59 -3.83
N LEU A 599 -24.22 -13.93 -3.45
CA LEU A 599 -25.54 -14.56 -3.40
C LEU A 599 -25.98 -15.08 -4.77
N SER A 600 -25.65 -14.37 -5.85
CA SER A 600 -25.88 -14.82 -7.23
C SER A 600 -25.18 -16.14 -7.52
N ALA A 601 -23.86 -16.18 -7.26
CA ALA A 601 -23.04 -17.36 -7.51
C ALA A 601 -23.50 -18.56 -6.65
N GLU A 602 -23.89 -18.32 -5.40
CA GLU A 602 -24.44 -19.33 -4.51
C GLU A 602 -25.83 -19.84 -4.96
N ALA A 603 -26.70 -18.97 -5.48
CA ALA A 603 -28.02 -19.34 -6.01
C ALA A 603 -27.89 -20.16 -7.31
N TRP A 604 -26.98 -19.74 -8.17
CA TRP A 604 -26.57 -20.49 -9.35
C TRP A 604 -26.10 -21.90 -8.98
N LEU A 605 -25.15 -22.00 -8.04
CA LEU A 605 -24.61 -23.29 -7.60
C LEU A 605 -25.69 -24.20 -6.99
N ALA A 606 -26.57 -23.64 -6.16
CA ALA A 606 -27.72 -24.38 -5.60
C ALA A 606 -28.63 -24.96 -6.71
N THR A 607 -28.76 -24.25 -7.83
CA THR A 607 -29.53 -24.72 -8.99
C THR A 607 -28.86 -25.87 -9.75
N LEU A 608 -27.53 -25.92 -9.76
CA LEU A 608 -26.76 -27.02 -10.35
C LEU A 608 -26.77 -28.28 -9.47
N GLU A 609 -26.97 -28.12 -8.17
CA GLU A 609 -27.02 -29.20 -7.18
C GLU A 609 -28.45 -29.63 -6.80
N ASP A 610 -29.44 -29.25 -7.61
CA ASP A 610 -30.87 -29.53 -7.39
C ASP A 610 -31.45 -29.02 -6.05
N ARG A 611 -30.81 -28.01 -5.43
CA ARG A 611 -31.25 -27.32 -4.20
C ARG A 611 -32.13 -26.10 -4.53
N HIS A 612 -33.24 -26.33 -5.22
CA HIS A 612 -34.06 -25.26 -5.82
C HIS A 612 -34.71 -24.29 -4.83
N GLU A 613 -35.16 -24.75 -3.65
CA GLU A 613 -35.72 -23.86 -2.61
C GLU A 613 -34.68 -22.88 -2.06
N GLU A 614 -33.45 -23.37 -1.86
CA GLU A 614 -32.33 -22.54 -1.41
C GLU A 614 -31.96 -21.50 -2.47
N CYS A 615 -31.98 -21.88 -3.76
CA CYS A 615 -31.81 -20.93 -4.86
C CYS A 615 -32.84 -19.80 -4.81
N LEU A 616 -34.14 -20.12 -4.68
CA LEU A 616 -35.19 -19.10 -4.64
C LEU A 616 -35.06 -18.18 -3.43
N ALA A 617 -34.70 -18.71 -2.26
CA ALA A 617 -34.47 -17.90 -1.07
C ALA A 617 -33.32 -16.89 -1.27
N LYS A 618 -32.22 -17.31 -1.90
CA LYS A 618 -31.07 -16.43 -2.20
C LYS A 618 -31.37 -15.42 -3.31
N ALA A 619 -32.06 -15.84 -4.37
CA ALA A 619 -32.48 -14.97 -5.46
C ALA A 619 -33.43 -13.87 -4.96
N ARG A 620 -34.42 -14.20 -4.13
CA ARG A 620 -35.35 -13.22 -3.52
C ARG A 620 -34.61 -12.18 -2.68
N ARG A 621 -33.74 -12.63 -1.78
CA ARG A 621 -32.92 -11.73 -0.94
C ARG A 621 -32.06 -10.77 -1.77
N SER A 622 -31.61 -11.22 -2.94
CA SER A 622 -30.82 -10.39 -3.85
C SER A 622 -31.69 -9.37 -4.58
N LEU A 623 -32.86 -9.79 -5.09
CA LEU A 623 -33.84 -8.94 -5.77
C LEU A 623 -34.39 -7.82 -4.87
N GLU A 624 -34.61 -8.09 -3.58
CA GLU A 624 -35.02 -7.08 -2.58
C GLU A 624 -34.01 -5.92 -2.42
N ARG A 625 -32.77 -6.09 -2.92
CA ARG A 625 -31.68 -5.12 -2.79
C ARG A 625 -31.27 -4.45 -4.09
N VAL A 626 -31.90 -4.80 -5.22
CA VAL A 626 -31.50 -4.30 -6.56
C VAL A 626 -31.82 -2.82 -6.75
N ASP A 627 -32.82 -2.28 -6.03
CA ASP A 627 -33.21 -0.86 -6.09
C ASP A 627 -32.23 0.09 -5.37
N ASP A 628 -31.15 -0.43 -4.80
CA ASP A 628 -30.06 0.38 -4.26
C ASP A 628 -29.42 1.21 -5.41
N PRO A 629 -29.37 2.56 -5.32
CA PRO A 629 -28.87 3.42 -6.40
C PRO A 629 -27.45 3.10 -6.84
N LEU A 630 -26.60 2.62 -5.92
CA LEU A 630 -25.22 2.24 -6.20
C LEU A 630 -25.17 0.93 -6.99
N SER A 631 -26.02 -0.04 -6.65
CA SER A 631 -26.20 -1.30 -7.38
C SER A 631 -26.66 -1.06 -8.82
N ALA A 632 -27.65 -0.19 -9.02
CA ALA A 632 -28.14 0.22 -10.34
C ALA A 632 -27.11 1.03 -11.16
N ALA A 633 -26.20 1.75 -10.50
CA ALA A 633 -25.11 2.47 -11.15
C ALA A 633 -23.98 1.53 -11.61
N ILE A 634 -23.61 0.54 -10.79
CA ILE A 634 -22.43 -0.32 -11.01
C ILE A 634 -22.76 -1.53 -11.89
N ALA A 635 -23.91 -2.18 -11.68
CA ALA A 635 -24.23 -3.44 -12.34
C ALA A 635 -25.72 -3.49 -12.75
N PRO A 636 -26.12 -2.70 -13.76
CA PRO A 636 -27.53 -2.56 -14.16
C PRO A 636 -28.18 -3.85 -14.69
N HIS A 637 -27.39 -4.86 -15.08
CA HIS A 637 -27.88 -6.16 -15.56
C HIS A 637 -28.19 -7.15 -14.43
N MET A 638 -27.80 -6.89 -13.17
CA MET A 638 -27.91 -7.87 -12.08
C MET A 638 -29.34 -8.40 -11.86
N GLY A 639 -30.36 -7.53 -11.97
CA GLY A 639 -31.76 -7.94 -11.84
C GLY A 639 -32.14 -9.02 -12.86
N SER A 640 -31.68 -8.87 -14.10
CA SER A 640 -31.89 -9.85 -15.19
C SER A 640 -31.21 -11.19 -14.87
N SER A 641 -29.96 -11.14 -14.39
CA SER A 641 -29.21 -12.36 -14.02
C SER A 641 -29.91 -13.12 -12.87
N PHE A 642 -30.41 -12.41 -11.84
CA PHE A 642 -31.15 -13.03 -10.73
C PHE A 642 -32.47 -13.68 -11.16
N LEU A 643 -33.26 -13.01 -12.02
CA LEU A 643 -34.50 -13.56 -12.56
C LEU A 643 -34.25 -14.80 -13.42
N THR A 644 -33.18 -14.80 -14.22
CA THR A 644 -32.77 -15.95 -15.03
C THR A 644 -32.39 -17.15 -14.15
N ILE A 645 -31.64 -16.92 -13.07
CA ILE A 645 -31.29 -17.97 -12.10
C ILE A 645 -32.54 -18.52 -11.40
N ALA A 646 -33.43 -17.63 -10.94
CA ALA A 646 -34.68 -18.02 -10.29
C ALA A 646 -35.59 -18.85 -11.22
N ALA A 647 -35.65 -18.53 -12.51
CA ALA A 647 -36.47 -19.25 -13.50
C ALA A 647 -36.11 -20.74 -13.58
N MET A 648 -34.83 -21.09 -13.49
CA MET A 648 -34.40 -22.49 -13.46
C MET A 648 -34.92 -23.26 -12.25
N ALA A 649 -34.97 -22.61 -11.08
CA ALA A 649 -35.48 -23.20 -9.85
C ALA A 649 -37.02 -23.28 -9.86
N LEU A 650 -37.70 -22.25 -10.36
CA LEU A 650 -39.17 -22.21 -10.52
C LEU A 650 -39.71 -23.36 -11.38
N ALA A 651 -38.95 -23.78 -12.39
CA ALA A 651 -39.31 -24.93 -13.24
C ALA A 651 -39.32 -26.28 -12.49
N ARG A 652 -38.68 -26.38 -11.33
CA ARG A 652 -38.46 -27.63 -10.60
C ARG A 652 -39.18 -27.72 -9.26
N VAL A 653 -39.44 -26.59 -8.61
CA VAL A 653 -40.23 -26.56 -7.37
C VAL A 653 -41.70 -26.91 -7.63
N ASP A 654 -42.40 -27.32 -6.57
CA ASP A 654 -43.84 -27.65 -6.63
C ASP A 654 -44.23 -28.67 -7.71
N GLY A 655 -43.30 -29.56 -8.10
CA GLY A 655 -43.51 -30.51 -9.19
C GLY A 655 -43.70 -29.84 -10.55
N GLY A 656 -43.09 -28.66 -10.77
CA GLY A 656 -43.14 -27.92 -12.03
C GLY A 656 -44.34 -26.97 -12.17
N ARG A 657 -45.21 -26.86 -11.16
CA ARG A 657 -46.38 -25.97 -11.21
C ARG A 657 -46.02 -24.49 -11.41
N ARG A 658 -44.82 -24.07 -10.99
CA ARG A 658 -44.32 -22.70 -11.14
C ARG A 658 -43.49 -22.47 -12.41
N ALA A 659 -43.46 -23.43 -13.35
CA ALA A 659 -42.71 -23.25 -14.60
C ALA A 659 -43.20 -22.06 -15.44
N ALA A 660 -44.50 -21.72 -15.39
CA ALA A 660 -45.05 -20.54 -16.05
C ALA A 660 -44.48 -19.23 -15.48
N ASP A 661 -44.29 -19.15 -14.16
CA ASP A 661 -43.63 -18.02 -13.51
C ASP A 661 -42.14 -17.95 -13.92
N GLY A 662 -41.49 -19.10 -14.09
CA GLY A 662 -40.13 -19.18 -14.64
C GLY A 662 -40.04 -18.61 -16.06
N ALA A 663 -41.00 -18.92 -16.94
CA ALA A 663 -41.05 -18.35 -18.29
C ALA A 663 -41.23 -16.83 -18.26
N ARG A 664 -42.10 -16.31 -17.37
CA ARG A 664 -42.28 -14.86 -17.16
C ARG A 664 -41.02 -14.19 -16.65
N CYS A 665 -40.30 -14.83 -15.71
CA CYS A 665 -39.02 -14.32 -15.21
C CYS A 665 -37.98 -14.20 -16.33
N ILE A 666 -37.90 -15.18 -17.25
CA ILE A 666 -37.00 -15.09 -18.42
C ILE A 666 -37.43 -13.93 -19.34
N GLY A 667 -38.73 -13.77 -19.60
CA GLY A 667 -39.25 -12.66 -20.41
C GLY A 667 -38.93 -11.29 -19.83
N ALA A 668 -39.13 -11.12 -18.51
CA ALA A 668 -38.77 -9.92 -17.79
C ALA A 668 -37.25 -9.68 -17.79
N ALA A 669 -36.46 -10.73 -17.54
CA ALA A 669 -35.00 -10.65 -17.54
C ALA A 669 -34.47 -10.12 -18.88
N ASP A 670 -34.96 -10.65 -20.01
CA ASP A 670 -34.53 -10.21 -21.34
C ASP A 670 -34.98 -8.77 -21.65
N ALA A 671 -36.17 -8.37 -21.20
CA ALA A 671 -36.70 -7.03 -21.42
C ALA A 671 -36.01 -5.95 -20.57
N LEU A 672 -35.50 -6.33 -19.39
CA LEU A 672 -34.82 -5.43 -18.45
C LEU A 672 -33.32 -5.26 -18.75
N LEU A 673 -32.76 -6.01 -19.70
CA LEU A 673 -31.36 -5.85 -20.10
C LEU A 673 -31.11 -4.46 -20.71
N PRO A 674 -30.00 -3.80 -20.35
CA PRO A 674 -29.60 -2.55 -20.99
C PRO A 674 -29.46 -2.70 -22.52
N ALA A 675 -29.80 -1.64 -23.26
CA ALA A 675 -29.61 -1.63 -24.71
C ALA A 675 -28.14 -1.90 -25.06
N GLY A 676 -27.89 -2.81 -26.01
CA GLY A 676 -26.53 -3.18 -26.42
C GLY A 676 -25.79 -4.09 -25.43
N HIS A 677 -26.46 -4.64 -24.40
CA HIS A 677 -25.86 -5.59 -23.48
C HIS A 677 -25.36 -6.85 -24.20
N VAL A 678 -24.09 -7.19 -23.98
CA VAL A 678 -23.45 -8.42 -24.44
C VAL A 678 -23.40 -9.39 -23.27
N ALA A 679 -24.15 -10.49 -23.39
CA ALA A 679 -24.19 -11.52 -22.36
C ALA A 679 -22.87 -12.29 -22.30
N TYR A 680 -22.32 -12.42 -21.09
CA TYR A 680 -21.15 -13.26 -20.82
C TYR A 680 -21.50 -14.75 -20.93
N GLY A 681 -20.50 -15.63 -21.06
CA GLY A 681 -20.67 -17.07 -21.19
C GLY A 681 -21.54 -17.67 -20.09
N MET A 682 -21.34 -17.25 -18.83
CA MET A 682 -22.18 -17.68 -17.72
C MET A 682 -23.65 -17.24 -17.88
N GLU A 683 -23.90 -15.99 -18.27
CA GLU A 683 -25.27 -15.46 -18.45
C GLU A 683 -25.97 -16.11 -19.65
N ARG A 684 -25.26 -16.24 -20.76
CA ARG A 684 -25.74 -16.89 -21.98
C ARG A 684 -26.13 -18.33 -21.70
N ASP A 685 -25.26 -19.08 -21.04
CA ASP A 685 -25.48 -20.50 -20.81
C ASP A 685 -26.53 -20.72 -19.69
N ALA A 686 -26.54 -19.88 -18.65
CA ALA A 686 -27.61 -19.86 -17.65
C ALA A 686 -28.98 -19.61 -18.28
N ARG A 687 -29.08 -18.64 -19.19
CA ARG A 687 -30.31 -18.37 -19.94
C ARG A 687 -30.71 -19.55 -20.80
N LEU A 688 -29.78 -20.15 -21.54
CA LEU A 688 -30.05 -21.34 -22.36
C LEU A 688 -30.60 -22.48 -21.50
N TRP A 689 -29.97 -22.79 -20.37
CA TRP A 689 -30.41 -23.85 -19.45
C TRP A 689 -31.76 -23.52 -18.80
N ALA A 690 -32.02 -22.26 -18.46
CA ALA A 690 -33.32 -21.81 -17.97
C ALA A 690 -34.44 -22.05 -18.99
N VAL A 691 -34.22 -21.65 -20.24
CA VAL A 691 -35.18 -21.85 -21.33
C VAL A 691 -35.43 -23.35 -21.55
N GLU A 692 -34.38 -24.16 -21.63
CA GLU A 692 -34.50 -25.61 -21.80
C GLU A 692 -35.29 -26.27 -20.65
N ARG A 693 -34.96 -25.94 -19.39
CA ARG A 693 -35.64 -26.49 -18.21
C ARG A 693 -37.12 -26.10 -18.15
N VAL A 694 -37.44 -24.83 -18.40
CA VAL A 694 -38.83 -24.35 -18.37
C VAL A 694 -39.65 -24.93 -19.52
N ARG A 695 -39.12 -24.92 -20.75
CA ARG A 695 -39.79 -25.49 -21.93
C ARG A 695 -40.04 -26.99 -21.79
N ALA A 696 -39.14 -27.73 -21.14
CA ALA A 696 -39.33 -29.16 -20.88
C ALA A 696 -40.57 -29.46 -20.01
N VAL A 697 -41.02 -28.51 -19.18
CA VAL A 697 -42.20 -28.67 -18.31
C VAL A 697 -43.47 -28.13 -18.97
N LEU A 698 -43.41 -26.96 -19.62
CA LEU A 698 -44.58 -26.29 -20.19
C LEU A 698 -44.95 -26.72 -21.62
N GLY A 699 -43.96 -27.16 -22.41
CA GLY A 699 -44.07 -27.22 -23.87
C GLY A 699 -43.92 -25.84 -24.54
N ALA A 700 -43.79 -25.83 -25.87
CA ALA A 700 -43.43 -24.62 -26.62
C ALA A 700 -44.48 -23.51 -26.57
N GLU A 701 -45.76 -23.81 -26.83
CA GLU A 701 -46.82 -22.79 -26.91
C GLU A 701 -47.06 -22.10 -25.56
N ALA A 702 -47.13 -22.86 -24.46
CA ALA A 702 -47.34 -22.32 -23.12
C ALA A 702 -46.13 -21.51 -22.64
N TYR A 703 -44.92 -21.92 -23.02
CA TYR A 703 -43.71 -21.13 -22.76
C TYR A 703 -43.76 -19.78 -23.48
N GLU A 704 -44.04 -19.74 -24.79
CA GLU A 704 -44.06 -18.47 -25.55
C GLU A 704 -45.10 -17.48 -25.02
N ALA A 705 -46.27 -17.99 -24.61
CA ALA A 705 -47.31 -17.16 -24.00
C ALA A 705 -46.84 -16.52 -22.69
N ALA A 706 -46.27 -17.32 -21.77
CA ALA A 706 -45.80 -16.84 -20.48
C ALA A 706 -44.53 -15.97 -20.59
N TYR A 707 -43.63 -16.27 -21.53
CA TYR A 707 -42.46 -15.44 -21.84
C TYR A 707 -42.89 -14.05 -22.35
N THR A 708 -43.85 -14.00 -23.27
CA THR A 708 -44.37 -12.74 -23.81
C THR A 708 -45.06 -11.91 -22.72
N GLU A 709 -45.81 -12.55 -21.83
CA GLU A 709 -46.40 -11.90 -20.65
C GLU A 709 -45.32 -11.29 -19.74
N GLY A 710 -44.24 -12.05 -19.50
CA GLY A 710 -43.10 -11.61 -18.69
C GLY A 710 -42.41 -10.35 -19.21
N GLY A 711 -42.28 -10.20 -20.53
CA GLY A 711 -41.63 -9.04 -21.14
C GLY A 711 -42.33 -7.69 -20.87
N GLY A 712 -43.56 -7.71 -20.33
CA GLY A 712 -44.27 -6.51 -19.89
C GLY A 712 -44.15 -6.18 -18.40
N LEU A 713 -43.49 -7.03 -17.61
CA LEU A 713 -43.38 -6.86 -16.15
C LEU A 713 -42.24 -5.90 -15.79
N SER A 714 -42.49 -5.06 -14.79
CA SER A 714 -41.43 -4.36 -14.07
C SER A 714 -40.57 -5.33 -13.24
N LEU A 715 -39.38 -4.88 -12.82
CA LEU A 715 -38.52 -5.68 -11.94
C LEU A 715 -39.22 -6.07 -10.63
N GLU A 716 -40.01 -5.16 -10.04
CA GLU A 716 -40.77 -5.42 -8.81
C GLU A 716 -41.83 -6.51 -9.02
N GLU A 717 -42.60 -6.42 -10.12
CA GLU A 717 -43.61 -7.42 -10.47
C GLU A 717 -42.98 -8.79 -10.79
N ALA A 718 -41.86 -8.81 -11.50
CA ALA A 718 -41.13 -10.04 -11.79
C ALA A 718 -40.50 -10.64 -10.51
N ALA A 719 -39.98 -9.82 -9.60
CA ALA A 719 -39.43 -10.27 -8.33
C ALA A 719 -40.50 -10.90 -7.42
N ALA A 720 -41.75 -10.42 -7.47
CA ALA A 720 -42.87 -11.02 -6.74
C ALA A 720 -43.21 -12.46 -7.19
N LEU A 721 -42.75 -12.86 -8.38
CA LEU A 721 -42.90 -14.23 -8.89
C LEU A 721 -41.85 -15.21 -8.34
N VAL A 722 -40.81 -14.73 -7.66
CA VAL A 722 -39.70 -15.54 -7.10
C VAL A 722 -40.00 -15.85 -5.64
#